data_AF-A0A142YC33-F1
#
_entry.id   AF-A0A142YC33-F1
#
_cell.length_a   1.000
_cell.length_b   1.000
_cell.length_c   1.000
_cell.angle_alpha   90.00
_cell.angle_beta   90.00
_cell.angle_gamma   90.00
#
_symmetry.space_group_name_H-M   'P 1'
#
loop_
_entity.id
_entity.type
_entity.pdbx_description
1 polymer ?
#
loop_
_entity_poly.entity_id
_entity_poly.type
_entity_poly.pdbx_seq_one_letter_code
_entity_poly.pdbx_strand_id
1 'polypeptide(L)'
;MRRLLFEPPLPAVRPASWAAALLATALVGSAFVVVAGAQTAPDSAPAVASPASVASSDKAPAASSRSSASFIPRDKLTMYVEFDGLDAHEEAWSKTAAYRMLNDTPLGGMLAEVGVPLFERFAVWLPNRKINGDEAVAIVKHLARKGFVLASHADPSAPRGYRSVLVLRGAVSKEAKPLFGRLMGSFMDPAVKPRIDRKSGRPVVTVPAAEADPKAPDQGWTWWDEAGDLVIGLAQPSDAEAVLATLDGKTPSLSGFEPVEALKKSDDGLEPILTAYLQPVEMRAAMGDAAPLVVPVDSGVRRIEYRWGFQAEALASVTRIVAPKPRTGALAFLDSPSFEAKKLLPIPDNVEFFASASLKPEQWSALMSGMLSEGAAKEHYDAIVESVQARSRMDFEKDLLGNLGPRVVVYLAPSTSAATVEDAPAPNLSDPTALLSALGPRMPKPVLVAEVGDPARFSRALDAVMLEVNKQIKTVAAEQIAEAVKAEAAAQPGQGPGGPGGPGADRKERAREEAAIPEFRLIPATGGESARTYMFNVPTSSPLKTFPAGFKPTVRLEGNFVAVSTSPEAARLAVESLRRKPWTPAEDVAQALAKTPDDAVLLLYGDFRENNSAVLASLPGTLQTGINTAIALSERIMNPPEPAVAQPGRGPGYPGGPGGPGAPNLPGISSSSSRGMDSTSGPGGRNSSSMGMSSMRGSGGPGGPGGPGGMAFGGQPGGPNAAPALSGADGTMIQIRVDPAHLPKSDELKALMFPSTTTVAVDDESIRIATHGAFPDVTALVGARGFLPALLAPAIANARAAAKARAEAAAAQPDAGGQGQPGGALGPGGPGRPGGPGGPGGPGVPGAPGAPGGPGARGPGSERAGRDR
;
A
#
# COMPACT_ATOMS: atom_id res chain seq x y z
N MET A 1 -30.02 36.63 -23.76
CA MET A 1 -30.06 37.43 -22.51
C MET A 1 -31.41 37.19 -21.86
N ARG A 2 -31.58 36.83 -20.60
CA ARG A 2 -30.72 36.69 -19.42
C ARG A 2 -31.58 35.88 -18.44
N ARG A 3 -31.11 34.72 -18.00
CA ARG A 3 -31.32 34.07 -16.68
C ARG A 3 -31.12 32.57 -16.85
N LEU A 4 -30.03 32.10 -16.25
CA LEU A 4 -29.78 30.80 -15.60
C LEU A 4 -28.26 30.69 -15.47
N LEU A 5 -27.71 31.61 -14.68
CA LEU A 5 -26.37 31.53 -14.10
C LEU A 5 -26.64 31.74 -12.60
N PHE A 6 -26.04 30.90 -11.76
CA PHE A 6 -26.36 30.60 -10.35
C PHE A 6 -27.28 29.38 -10.15
N GLU A 7 -26.79 28.20 -10.52
CA GLU A 7 -27.04 27.00 -9.70
C GLU A 7 -25.92 26.91 -8.65
N PRO A 8 -26.22 26.66 -7.36
CA PRO A 8 -25.19 26.28 -6.39
C PRO A 8 -24.66 24.87 -6.76
N PRO A 9 -23.38 24.55 -6.47
CA PRO A 9 -22.88 23.20 -6.67
C PRO A 9 -23.75 22.21 -5.88
N LEU A 10 -24.28 21.19 -6.57
CA LEU A 10 -24.98 20.07 -5.95
C LEU A 10 -24.11 19.48 -4.83
N PRO A 11 -24.69 19.06 -3.68
CA PRO A 11 -23.93 18.34 -2.66
C PRO A 11 -23.39 17.05 -3.29
N ALA A 12 -22.06 16.95 -3.37
CA ALA A 12 -21.38 15.74 -3.80
C ALA A 12 -21.68 14.61 -2.80
N VAL A 13 -22.67 13.77 -3.11
CA VAL A 13 -22.85 12.47 -2.47
C VAL A 13 -21.59 11.67 -2.79
N ARG A 14 -20.73 11.46 -1.80
CA ARG A 14 -19.40 10.88 -1.99
C ARG A 14 -19.52 9.43 -2.51
N PRO A 15 -19.07 9.11 -3.74
CA PRO A 15 -18.99 7.73 -4.24
C PRO A 15 -17.84 6.91 -3.60
N ALA A 16 -17.14 7.49 -2.62
CA ALA A 16 -15.91 6.94 -2.04
C ALA A 16 -16.11 5.62 -1.25
N SER A 17 -17.32 5.29 -0.80
CA SER A 17 -17.57 4.09 0.02
C SER A 17 -17.62 2.79 -0.79
N TRP A 18 -17.90 2.84 -2.10
CA TRP A 18 -18.07 1.63 -2.93
C TRP A 18 -16.79 1.21 -3.64
N ALA A 19 -15.90 2.16 -3.98
CA ALA A 19 -14.57 1.88 -4.50
C ALA A 19 -13.68 1.15 -3.46
N ALA A 20 -13.88 1.44 -2.17
CA ALA A 20 -13.27 0.69 -1.06
C ALA A 20 -13.79 -0.76 -0.99
N ALA A 21 -15.04 -1.02 -1.37
CA ALA A 21 -15.63 -2.36 -1.39
C ALA A 21 -15.06 -3.24 -2.53
N LEU A 22 -14.61 -2.66 -3.64
CA LEU A 22 -14.00 -3.40 -4.76
C LEU A 22 -12.52 -3.75 -4.54
N LEU A 23 -11.77 -2.86 -3.90
CA LEU A 23 -10.42 -3.16 -3.38
C LEU A 23 -10.50 -4.14 -2.20
N ALA A 24 -11.58 -4.05 -1.41
CA ALA A 24 -11.92 -5.08 -0.46
C ALA A 24 -12.11 -6.41 -1.16
N THR A 25 -12.71 -6.53 -2.35
CA THR A 25 -12.94 -7.82 -3.06
C THR A 25 -11.66 -8.65 -3.35
N ALA A 26 -10.52 -8.02 -3.61
CA ALA A 26 -9.23 -8.75 -3.72
C ALA A 26 -8.64 -9.10 -2.34
N LEU A 27 -8.82 -8.22 -1.34
CA LEU A 27 -8.57 -8.50 0.08
C LEU A 27 -9.60 -9.48 0.69
N VAL A 28 -10.71 -9.73 -0.01
CA VAL A 28 -11.89 -10.51 0.40
C VAL A 28 -11.64 -11.96 0.09
N GLY A 29 -11.05 -12.29 -1.07
CA GLY A 29 -10.55 -13.65 -1.29
C GLY A 29 -9.60 -14.11 -0.16
N SER A 30 -8.79 -13.19 0.37
CA SER A 30 -7.88 -13.47 1.49
C SER A 30 -8.55 -13.39 2.88
N ALA A 31 -9.48 -12.45 3.11
CA ALA A 31 -10.21 -12.31 4.37
C ALA A 31 -11.37 -13.30 4.55
N PHE A 32 -11.96 -13.85 3.48
CA PHE A 32 -13.02 -14.86 3.58
C PHE A 32 -12.47 -16.23 4.00
N VAL A 33 -11.23 -16.56 3.62
CA VAL A 33 -10.55 -17.79 4.07
C VAL A 33 -10.42 -17.81 5.59
N VAL A 34 -9.96 -16.69 6.14
CA VAL A 34 -9.68 -16.44 7.57
C VAL A 34 -10.91 -16.72 8.47
N VAL A 35 -12.14 -16.45 8.01
CA VAL A 35 -13.35 -16.57 8.86
C VAL A 35 -14.11 -17.89 8.68
N ALA A 36 -13.92 -18.60 7.56
CA ALA A 36 -14.72 -19.78 7.22
C ALA A 36 -14.27 -21.09 7.88
N GLY A 37 -12.99 -21.21 8.25
CA GLY A 37 -12.39 -22.44 8.79
C GLY A 37 -12.67 -22.71 10.28
N ALA A 38 -13.63 -22.04 10.92
CA ALA A 38 -13.78 -22.14 12.38
C ALA A 38 -14.70 -23.28 12.89
N GLN A 39 -15.39 -24.05 12.03
CA GLN A 39 -16.34 -25.09 12.50
C GLN A 39 -16.56 -26.25 11.51
N THR A 40 -15.53 -27.06 11.25
CA THR A 40 -15.71 -28.43 10.71
C THR A 40 -15.24 -29.49 11.69
N ALA A 41 -15.37 -29.27 13.00
CA ALA A 41 -15.24 -30.33 13.99
C ALA A 41 -16.54 -31.16 14.01
N PRO A 42 -16.56 -32.42 13.55
CA PRO A 42 -17.66 -33.31 13.86
C PRO A 42 -17.62 -33.62 15.36
N ASP A 43 -18.75 -33.45 16.06
CA ASP A 43 -18.96 -33.98 17.42
C ASP A 43 -18.62 -35.48 17.45
N SER A 44 -17.39 -35.79 17.86
CA SER A 44 -16.86 -37.16 17.87
C SER A 44 -16.68 -37.59 19.33
N ALA A 45 -17.68 -38.30 19.84
CA ALA A 45 -17.51 -39.14 21.02
C ALA A 45 -16.44 -40.23 20.75
N PRO A 46 -15.69 -40.71 21.75
CA PRO A 46 -14.55 -41.59 21.52
C PRO A 46 -14.98 -42.98 21.00
N ALA A 47 -14.38 -43.37 19.88
CA ALA A 47 -14.66 -44.61 19.17
C ALA A 47 -13.96 -45.83 19.79
N VAL A 48 -14.71 -46.93 19.92
CA VAL A 48 -14.17 -48.30 20.01
C VAL A 48 -14.06 -48.83 18.58
N ALA A 49 -12.89 -49.37 18.23
CA ALA A 49 -12.51 -49.77 16.89
C ALA A 49 -13.27 -51.01 16.37
N SER A 50 -13.67 -50.98 15.09
CA SER A 50 -13.78 -52.16 14.21
C SER A 50 -13.69 -51.74 12.74
N PRO A 51 -12.99 -52.50 11.87
CA PRO A 51 -12.80 -52.13 10.48
C PRO A 51 -13.89 -52.76 9.61
N ALA A 52 -14.72 -51.94 8.98
CA ALA A 52 -15.51 -52.34 7.83
C ALA A 52 -15.58 -51.19 6.83
N SER A 53 -15.12 -51.46 5.61
CA SER A 53 -15.31 -50.63 4.43
C SER A 53 -16.80 -50.32 4.25
N VAL A 54 -17.17 -49.04 4.35
CA VAL A 54 -18.52 -48.57 4.02
C VAL A 54 -18.40 -47.68 2.79
N ALA A 55 -19.05 -48.13 1.73
CA ALA A 55 -19.26 -47.40 0.50
C ALA A 55 -19.90 -46.03 0.79
N SER A 56 -19.37 -44.99 0.15
CA SER A 56 -19.87 -43.63 0.16
C SER A 56 -21.37 -43.63 -0.16
N SER A 57 -22.19 -43.25 0.81
CA SER A 57 -23.64 -43.11 0.64
C SER A 57 -23.94 -41.98 -0.36
N ASP A 58 -24.65 -42.31 -1.43
CA ASP A 58 -25.21 -41.38 -2.42
C ASP A 58 -26.01 -40.27 -1.71
N LYS A 59 -25.38 -39.11 -1.59
CA LYS A 59 -26.03 -37.85 -1.21
C LYS A 59 -26.93 -37.45 -2.39
N ALA A 60 -28.24 -37.43 -2.15
CA ALA A 60 -29.24 -37.02 -3.14
C ALA A 60 -28.78 -35.75 -3.90
N PRO A 61 -28.91 -35.70 -5.25
CA PRO A 61 -28.41 -34.59 -6.03
C PRO A 61 -29.10 -33.31 -5.56
N ALA A 62 -28.34 -32.43 -4.91
CA ALA A 62 -28.80 -31.09 -4.59
C ALA A 62 -29.34 -30.47 -5.87
N ALA A 63 -30.55 -29.92 -5.82
CA ALA A 63 -31.18 -29.24 -6.95
C ALA A 63 -30.13 -28.40 -7.65
N SER A 64 -29.86 -28.70 -8.92
CA SER A 64 -28.75 -28.17 -9.69
C SER A 64 -28.85 -26.64 -9.71
N SER A 65 -28.11 -26.00 -8.80
CA SER A 65 -28.08 -24.55 -8.68
C SER A 65 -27.69 -23.99 -10.04
N ARG A 66 -28.52 -23.10 -10.57
CA ARG A 66 -28.29 -22.47 -11.87
C ARG A 66 -26.87 -21.89 -11.91
N SER A 67 -26.20 -21.98 -13.07
CA SER A 67 -24.90 -21.35 -13.25
C SER A 67 -25.01 -19.85 -12.97
N SER A 68 -24.12 -19.33 -12.12
CA SER A 68 -23.97 -17.90 -11.83
C SER A 68 -23.82 -17.04 -13.09
N ALA A 69 -23.14 -17.56 -14.12
CA ALA A 69 -22.95 -16.90 -15.40
C ALA A 69 -24.27 -16.62 -16.14
N SER A 70 -25.35 -17.35 -15.82
CA SER A 70 -26.67 -17.15 -16.42
C SER A 70 -27.38 -15.88 -15.96
N PHE A 71 -26.98 -15.30 -14.83
CA PHE A 71 -27.54 -14.04 -14.32
C PHE A 71 -26.95 -12.82 -15.01
N ILE A 72 -25.79 -12.99 -15.66
CA ILE A 72 -24.96 -11.87 -16.07
C ILE A 72 -25.09 -11.68 -17.58
N PRO A 73 -25.57 -10.53 -18.06
CA PRO A 73 -25.55 -10.20 -19.48
C PRO A 73 -24.12 -10.29 -20.03
N ARG A 74 -23.96 -10.84 -21.23
CA ARG A 74 -22.64 -10.93 -21.86
C ARG A 74 -22.16 -9.60 -22.45
N ASP A 75 -23.09 -8.85 -23.02
CA ASP A 75 -22.75 -7.69 -23.83
C ASP A 75 -22.20 -6.55 -22.96
N LYS A 76 -21.09 -5.95 -23.42
CA LYS A 76 -20.43 -4.80 -22.78
C LYS A 76 -20.00 -5.05 -21.32
N LEU A 77 -19.67 -6.29 -20.98
CA LEU A 77 -19.09 -6.63 -19.68
C LEU A 77 -17.81 -5.83 -19.43
N THR A 78 -17.80 -5.00 -18.39
CA THR A 78 -16.61 -4.23 -17.98
C THR A 78 -15.90 -4.85 -16.78
N MET A 79 -16.63 -5.55 -15.92
CA MET A 79 -16.11 -6.21 -14.74
C MET A 79 -16.94 -7.45 -14.42
N TYR A 80 -16.25 -8.52 -14.04
CA TYR A 80 -16.84 -9.74 -13.50
C TYR A 80 -15.93 -10.25 -12.39
N VAL A 81 -16.51 -10.61 -11.26
CA VAL A 81 -15.85 -11.29 -10.15
C VAL A 81 -16.78 -12.39 -9.69
N GLU A 82 -16.29 -13.60 -9.64
CA GLU A 82 -17.00 -14.75 -9.11
C GLU A 82 -16.14 -15.43 -8.08
N PHE A 83 -16.77 -15.81 -6.98
CA PHE A 83 -16.22 -16.71 -5.99
C PHE A 83 -17.19 -17.88 -5.84
N ASP A 84 -16.74 -19.09 -6.13
CA ASP A 84 -17.58 -20.30 -6.22
C ASP A 84 -18.03 -20.80 -4.84
N GLY A 85 -17.29 -20.44 -3.78
CA GLY A 85 -17.52 -20.88 -2.41
C GLY A 85 -16.68 -22.10 -2.03
N LEU A 86 -16.22 -22.14 -0.78
CA LEU A 86 -15.37 -23.21 -0.26
C LEU A 86 -16.07 -24.58 -0.23
N ASP A 87 -17.40 -24.62 -0.08
CA ASP A 87 -18.15 -25.89 -0.08
C ASP A 87 -18.05 -26.59 -1.46
N ALA A 88 -17.92 -25.83 -2.56
CA ALA A 88 -17.78 -26.39 -3.90
C ALA A 88 -16.40 -27.01 -4.16
N HIS A 89 -15.41 -26.68 -3.31
CA HIS A 89 -14.01 -27.05 -3.45
C HIS A 89 -13.46 -27.65 -2.15
N GLU A 90 -14.31 -28.32 -1.37
CA GLU A 90 -13.99 -28.81 -0.01
C GLU A 90 -12.76 -29.74 -0.01
N GLU A 91 -12.65 -30.63 -1.01
CA GLU A 91 -11.53 -31.57 -1.10
C GLU A 91 -10.20 -30.83 -1.28
N ALA A 92 -10.11 -29.88 -2.21
CA ALA A 92 -8.90 -29.11 -2.43
C ALA A 92 -8.61 -28.13 -1.30
N TRP A 93 -9.65 -27.51 -0.73
CA TRP A 93 -9.54 -26.63 0.44
C TRP A 93 -8.90 -27.35 1.63
N SER A 94 -9.39 -28.56 1.96
CA SER A 94 -8.92 -29.36 3.10
C SER A 94 -7.43 -29.74 3.03
N LYS A 95 -6.85 -29.76 1.83
CA LYS A 95 -5.42 -30.07 1.59
C LYS A 95 -4.51 -28.88 1.85
N THR A 96 -5.05 -27.66 1.95
CA THR A 96 -4.23 -26.45 2.10
C THR A 96 -3.66 -26.32 3.51
N ALA A 97 -2.50 -25.67 3.61
CA ALA A 97 -1.92 -25.26 4.88
C ALA A 97 -2.80 -24.23 5.61
N ALA A 98 -3.49 -23.36 4.87
CA ALA A 98 -4.47 -22.44 5.42
C ALA A 98 -5.64 -23.15 6.11
N TYR A 99 -6.17 -24.24 5.54
CA TYR A 99 -7.19 -25.05 6.19
C TYR A 99 -6.67 -25.63 7.51
N ARG A 100 -5.50 -26.25 7.50
CA ARG A 100 -4.88 -26.81 8.71
C ARG A 100 -4.62 -25.73 9.77
N MET A 101 -4.12 -24.56 9.37
CA MET A 101 -3.93 -23.45 10.30
C MET A 101 -5.25 -23.01 10.95
N LEU A 102 -6.35 -22.95 10.20
CA LEU A 102 -7.63 -22.49 10.72
C LEU A 102 -8.38 -23.54 11.56
N ASN A 103 -8.24 -24.82 11.21
CA ASN A 103 -9.02 -25.91 11.82
C ASN A 103 -8.21 -26.73 12.85
N ASP A 104 -6.91 -26.89 12.65
CA ASP A 104 -6.04 -27.70 13.52
C ASP A 104 -5.35 -26.83 14.60
N THR A 105 -5.52 -25.50 14.55
CA THR A 105 -5.01 -24.57 15.56
C THR A 105 -6.11 -23.65 16.08
N PRO A 106 -5.91 -22.96 17.22
CA PRO A 106 -6.88 -21.98 17.74
C PRO A 106 -7.12 -20.75 16.84
N LEU A 107 -6.34 -20.58 15.76
CA LEU A 107 -6.41 -19.41 14.87
C LEU A 107 -7.82 -19.17 14.33
N GLY A 108 -8.55 -20.20 13.90
CA GLY A 108 -9.92 -20.03 13.37
C GLY A 108 -10.90 -19.47 14.40
N GLY A 109 -10.79 -19.94 15.65
CA GLY A 109 -11.58 -19.41 16.78
C GLY A 109 -11.22 -17.96 17.09
N MET A 110 -9.92 -17.66 17.17
CA MET A 110 -9.42 -16.30 17.38
C MET A 110 -9.96 -15.31 16.33
N LEU A 111 -9.91 -15.67 15.06
CA LEU A 111 -10.33 -14.80 13.96
C LEU A 111 -11.83 -14.53 13.98
N ALA A 112 -12.64 -15.51 14.39
CA ALA A 112 -14.07 -15.31 14.61
C ALA A 112 -14.32 -14.30 15.73
N GLU A 113 -13.60 -14.40 16.86
CA GLU A 113 -13.73 -13.48 17.99
C GLU A 113 -13.26 -12.05 17.65
N VAL A 114 -12.14 -11.91 16.94
CA VAL A 114 -11.64 -10.62 16.46
C VAL A 114 -12.57 -10.00 15.41
N GLY A 115 -13.21 -10.83 14.59
CA GLY A 115 -14.14 -10.39 13.55
C GLY A 115 -15.35 -9.64 14.10
N VAL A 116 -15.95 -10.11 15.20
CA VAL A 116 -17.15 -9.51 15.82
C VAL A 116 -17.00 -8.00 16.10
N PRO A 117 -16.03 -7.54 16.92
CA PRO A 117 -15.89 -6.11 17.24
C PRO A 117 -15.48 -5.28 16.01
N LEU A 118 -14.73 -5.86 15.05
CA LEU A 118 -14.43 -5.20 13.79
C LEU A 118 -15.70 -4.96 12.98
N PHE A 119 -16.56 -5.97 12.84
CA PHE A 119 -17.81 -5.84 12.09
C PHE A 119 -18.82 -4.92 12.78
N GLU A 120 -18.89 -4.91 14.11
CA GLU A 120 -19.68 -3.93 14.84
C GLU A 120 -19.23 -2.50 14.52
N ARG A 121 -17.91 -2.27 14.43
CA ARG A 121 -17.36 -0.98 14.03
C ARG A 121 -17.66 -0.65 12.57
N PHE A 122 -17.64 -1.61 11.65
CA PHE A 122 -18.05 -1.39 10.28
C PHE A 122 -19.56 -1.09 10.16
N ALA A 123 -20.39 -1.76 10.97
CA ALA A 123 -21.83 -1.55 11.00
C ALA A 123 -22.21 -0.11 11.43
N VAL A 124 -21.32 0.61 12.13
CA VAL A 124 -21.49 2.05 12.45
C VAL A 124 -21.73 2.91 11.21
N TRP A 125 -21.19 2.52 10.07
CA TRP A 125 -21.29 3.23 8.80
C TRP A 125 -22.55 2.89 8.00
N LEU A 126 -23.32 1.89 8.43
CA LEU A 126 -24.56 1.52 7.77
C LEU A 126 -25.66 2.53 8.15
N PRO A 127 -26.52 2.94 7.20
CA PRO A 127 -27.65 3.84 7.48
C PRO A 127 -28.56 3.31 8.59
N ASN A 128 -28.67 1.98 8.70
CA ASN A 128 -29.49 1.32 9.69
C ASN A 128 -28.74 0.13 10.29
N ARG A 129 -28.52 0.15 11.61
CA ARG A 129 -27.80 -0.92 12.31
C ARG A 129 -28.75 -2.06 12.69
N LYS A 130 -29.12 -2.89 11.72
CA LYS A 130 -29.95 -4.09 11.99
C LYS A 130 -29.13 -5.38 12.15
N ILE A 131 -27.83 -5.31 11.90
CA ILE A 131 -26.88 -6.43 12.02
C ILE A 131 -25.97 -6.16 13.22
N ASN A 132 -25.78 -7.18 14.05
CA ASN A 132 -24.74 -7.22 15.08
C ASN A 132 -23.46 -7.91 14.56
N GLY A 133 -22.38 -7.91 15.35
CA GLY A 133 -21.11 -8.51 14.92
C GLY A 133 -21.21 -9.99 14.57
N ASP A 134 -21.96 -10.77 15.36
CA ASP A 134 -22.15 -12.21 15.13
C ASP A 134 -22.85 -12.49 13.79
N GLU A 135 -23.87 -11.71 13.47
CA GLU A 135 -24.60 -11.80 12.21
C GLU A 135 -23.73 -11.41 11.03
N ALA A 136 -22.87 -10.41 11.17
CA ALA A 136 -21.89 -10.07 10.14
C ALA A 136 -20.90 -11.21 9.92
N VAL A 137 -20.38 -11.83 10.98
CA VAL A 137 -19.53 -13.03 10.88
C VAL A 137 -20.29 -14.17 10.19
N ALA A 138 -21.56 -14.41 10.53
CA ALA A 138 -22.38 -15.42 9.90
C ALA A 138 -22.62 -15.15 8.40
N ILE A 139 -22.83 -13.89 8.00
CA ILE A 139 -22.92 -13.48 6.59
C ILE A 139 -21.61 -13.77 5.88
N VAL A 140 -20.48 -13.42 6.50
CA VAL A 140 -19.15 -13.66 5.91
C VAL A 140 -18.88 -15.14 5.74
N LYS A 141 -19.19 -15.97 6.75
CA LYS A 141 -19.12 -17.43 6.65
C LYS A 141 -20.01 -17.96 5.53
N HIS A 142 -21.24 -17.47 5.41
CA HIS A 142 -22.15 -17.89 4.34
C HIS A 142 -21.57 -17.58 2.96
N LEU A 143 -21.07 -16.36 2.75
CA LEU A 143 -20.44 -15.97 1.48
C LEU A 143 -19.17 -16.79 1.19
N ALA A 144 -18.34 -17.03 2.21
CA ALA A 144 -17.15 -17.88 2.06
C ALA A 144 -17.51 -19.31 1.65
N ARG A 145 -18.61 -19.86 2.17
CA ARG A 145 -19.03 -21.24 1.87
C ARG A 145 -19.77 -21.38 0.56
N LYS A 146 -20.71 -20.46 0.28
CA LYS A 146 -21.64 -20.57 -0.86
C LYS A 146 -21.22 -19.78 -2.08
N GLY A 147 -20.35 -18.79 -1.93
CA GLY A 147 -19.91 -17.98 -3.04
C GLY A 147 -20.77 -16.74 -3.32
N PHE A 148 -20.31 -15.93 -4.25
CA PHE A 148 -21.02 -14.77 -4.78
C PHE A 148 -20.53 -14.44 -6.20
N VAL A 149 -21.33 -13.67 -6.95
CA VAL A 149 -20.93 -13.09 -8.23
C VAL A 149 -21.25 -11.61 -8.26
N LEU A 150 -20.30 -10.80 -8.71
CA LEU A 150 -20.42 -9.37 -8.93
C LEU A 150 -20.06 -9.07 -10.38
N ALA A 151 -20.92 -8.35 -11.10
CA ALA A 151 -20.62 -7.92 -12.45
C ALA A 151 -21.06 -6.48 -12.71
N SER A 152 -20.34 -5.81 -13.61
CA SER A 152 -20.69 -4.50 -14.14
C SER A 152 -20.60 -4.49 -15.66
N HIS A 153 -21.49 -3.72 -16.29
CA HIS A 153 -21.58 -3.59 -17.74
C HIS A 153 -21.64 -2.12 -18.10
N ALA A 154 -20.99 -1.73 -19.20
CA ALA A 154 -21.19 -0.41 -19.78
C ALA A 154 -22.55 -0.37 -20.48
N ASP A 155 -23.39 0.59 -20.12
CA ASP A 155 -24.66 0.81 -20.78
C ASP A 155 -24.92 2.32 -20.93
N PRO A 156 -24.65 2.90 -22.11
CA PRO A 156 -24.92 4.31 -22.37
C PRO A 156 -26.38 4.72 -22.22
N SER A 157 -27.33 3.76 -22.24
CA SER A 157 -28.75 4.03 -22.02
C SER A 157 -29.12 4.09 -20.53
N ALA A 158 -28.27 3.55 -19.65
CA ALA A 158 -28.45 3.69 -18.22
C ALA A 158 -28.13 5.14 -17.78
N PRO A 159 -28.92 5.74 -16.87
CA PRO A 159 -28.62 7.06 -16.30
C PRO A 159 -27.19 7.25 -15.80
N ARG A 160 -26.57 6.18 -15.28
CA ARG A 160 -25.18 6.18 -14.79
C ARG A 160 -24.14 5.78 -15.83
N GLY A 161 -24.53 5.42 -17.05
CA GLY A 161 -23.63 4.89 -18.08
C GLY A 161 -23.17 3.44 -17.83
N TYR A 162 -23.58 2.82 -16.73
CA TYR A 162 -23.28 1.44 -16.38
C TYR A 162 -24.44 0.78 -15.60
N ARG A 163 -24.43 -0.54 -15.58
CA ARG A 163 -25.30 -1.39 -14.75
C ARG A 163 -24.47 -2.34 -13.92
N SER A 164 -24.90 -2.63 -12.69
CA SER A 164 -24.17 -3.53 -11.81
C SER A 164 -25.10 -4.51 -11.10
N VAL A 165 -24.69 -5.78 -11.00
CA VAL A 165 -25.45 -6.84 -10.34
C VAL A 165 -24.55 -7.60 -9.37
N LEU A 166 -25.09 -7.92 -8.20
CA LEU A 166 -24.51 -8.79 -7.19
C LEU A 166 -25.46 -9.96 -6.93
N VAL A 167 -24.95 -11.18 -6.99
CA VAL A 167 -25.67 -12.42 -6.71
C VAL A 167 -25.00 -13.07 -5.50
N LEU A 168 -25.75 -13.23 -4.40
CA LEU A 168 -25.30 -13.93 -3.20
C LEU A 168 -25.89 -15.34 -3.20
N ARG A 169 -25.03 -16.35 -3.33
CA ARG A 169 -25.45 -17.72 -3.56
C ARG A 169 -26.08 -18.33 -2.31
N GLY A 170 -27.25 -18.96 -2.46
CA GLY A 170 -27.97 -19.60 -1.35
C GLY A 170 -28.42 -18.65 -0.23
N ALA A 171 -28.34 -17.33 -0.43
CA ALA A 171 -28.65 -16.32 0.58
C ALA A 171 -30.16 -16.23 0.90
N VAL A 172 -31.01 -16.87 0.09
CA VAL A 172 -32.47 -16.96 0.32
C VAL A 172 -32.90 -18.36 0.76
N SER A 173 -31.92 -19.23 1.09
CA SER A 173 -32.21 -20.50 1.77
C SER A 173 -32.98 -20.25 3.08
N LYS A 174 -33.73 -21.27 3.53
CA LYS A 174 -34.58 -21.18 4.73
C LYS A 174 -33.82 -20.67 5.96
N GLU A 175 -32.55 -21.05 6.09
CA GLU A 175 -31.66 -20.69 7.18
C GLU A 175 -31.05 -19.28 7.02
N ALA A 176 -30.60 -18.92 5.80
CA ALA A 176 -29.91 -17.66 5.55
C ALA A 176 -30.86 -16.47 5.34
N LYS A 177 -32.10 -16.71 4.89
CA LYS A 177 -33.06 -15.67 4.51
C LYS A 177 -33.31 -14.61 5.61
N PRO A 178 -33.53 -14.97 6.90
CA PRO A 178 -33.70 -13.96 7.95
C PRO A 178 -32.47 -13.09 8.17
N LEU A 179 -31.28 -13.66 8.02
CA LEU A 179 -30.00 -12.97 8.16
C LEU A 179 -29.79 -11.96 7.04
N PHE A 180 -29.93 -12.38 5.77
CA PHE A 180 -29.78 -11.49 4.62
C PHE A 180 -30.94 -10.48 4.49
N GLY A 181 -32.14 -10.81 4.97
CA GLY A 181 -33.23 -9.84 5.06
C GLY A 181 -32.89 -8.67 5.99
N ARG A 182 -32.22 -8.94 7.13
CA ARG A 182 -31.70 -7.89 8.02
C ARG A 182 -30.53 -7.13 7.42
N LEU A 183 -29.67 -7.79 6.65
CA LEU A 183 -28.62 -7.14 5.85
C LEU A 183 -29.19 -6.12 4.87
N MET A 184 -30.16 -6.53 4.04
CA MET A 184 -30.81 -5.61 3.11
C MET A 184 -31.48 -4.47 3.85
N GLY A 185 -32.16 -4.77 4.96
CA GLY A 185 -32.76 -3.75 5.82
C GLY A 185 -31.76 -2.79 6.49
N SER A 186 -30.46 -3.13 6.55
CA SER A 186 -29.40 -2.29 7.12
C SER A 186 -28.89 -1.24 6.14
N PHE A 187 -28.97 -1.51 4.84
CA PHE A 187 -28.62 -0.56 3.77
C PHE A 187 -29.75 0.40 3.41
N MET A 188 -30.96 0.17 3.92
CA MET A 188 -32.12 0.99 3.65
C MET A 188 -32.18 2.18 4.61
N ASP A 189 -32.32 3.38 4.04
CA ASP A 189 -32.64 4.57 4.81
C ASP A 189 -34.00 4.38 5.51
N PRO A 190 -34.12 4.67 6.83
CA PRO A 190 -35.37 4.49 7.56
C PRO A 190 -36.54 5.34 7.03
N ALA A 191 -36.27 6.46 6.34
CA ALA A 191 -37.28 7.29 5.71
C ALA A 191 -37.77 6.73 4.35
N VAL A 192 -36.98 5.85 3.74
CA VAL A 192 -37.30 5.25 2.44
C VAL A 192 -38.19 4.03 2.59
N LYS A 193 -39.37 4.06 1.95
CA LYS A 193 -40.28 2.90 1.88
C LYS A 193 -39.95 2.05 0.65
N PRO A 194 -39.55 0.77 0.83
CA PRO A 194 -39.37 -0.15 -0.30
C PRO A 194 -40.72 -0.39 -0.98
N ARG A 195 -40.68 -0.64 -2.28
CA ARG A 195 -41.85 -1.05 -3.08
C ARG A 195 -41.63 -2.44 -3.63
N ILE A 196 -42.69 -3.22 -3.75
CA ILE A 196 -42.64 -4.55 -4.37
C ILE A 196 -43.29 -4.41 -5.74
N ASP A 197 -42.49 -4.50 -6.78
CA ASP A 197 -42.92 -4.45 -8.18
C ASP A 197 -42.93 -5.86 -8.76
N ARG A 198 -43.84 -6.15 -9.69
CA ARG A 198 -43.86 -7.44 -10.41
C ARG A 198 -43.22 -7.29 -11.78
N LYS A 199 -41.96 -7.73 -11.93
CA LYS A 199 -41.20 -7.65 -13.19
C LYS A 199 -40.98 -9.06 -13.77
N SER A 200 -41.35 -9.28 -15.04
CA SER A 200 -41.37 -10.61 -15.67
C SER A 200 -42.04 -11.70 -14.80
N GLY A 201 -43.11 -11.34 -14.08
CA GLY A 201 -43.82 -12.27 -13.20
C GLY A 201 -43.16 -12.55 -11.84
N ARG A 202 -41.95 -12.02 -11.58
CA ARG A 202 -41.22 -12.16 -10.32
C ARG A 202 -41.44 -10.95 -9.39
N PRO A 203 -41.49 -11.15 -8.07
CA PRO A 203 -41.54 -10.05 -7.10
C PRO A 203 -40.15 -9.44 -6.93
N VAL A 204 -39.98 -8.17 -7.33
CA VAL A 204 -38.75 -7.41 -7.19
C VAL A 204 -38.95 -6.30 -6.17
N VAL A 205 -38.08 -6.23 -5.17
CA VAL A 205 -38.09 -5.16 -4.18
C VAL A 205 -37.27 -3.99 -4.71
N THR A 206 -37.91 -2.86 -4.93
CA THR A 206 -37.29 -1.60 -5.37
C THR A 206 -37.11 -0.68 -4.16
N VAL A 207 -35.87 -0.24 -3.93
CA VAL A 207 -35.50 0.73 -2.89
C VAL A 207 -35.12 2.04 -3.59
N PRO A 208 -35.97 3.08 -3.54
CA PRO A 208 -35.64 4.36 -4.17
C PRO A 208 -34.52 5.07 -3.40
N ALA A 209 -33.85 6.03 -4.05
CA ALA A 209 -32.90 6.90 -3.35
C ALA A 209 -33.62 7.79 -2.31
N ALA A 210 -32.96 8.09 -1.19
CA ALA A 210 -33.52 8.92 -0.12
C ALA A 210 -33.91 10.34 -0.59
N GLU A 211 -33.12 10.89 -1.52
CA GLU A 211 -33.33 12.20 -2.16
C GLU A 211 -33.70 12.05 -3.64
N ALA A 212 -34.45 10.99 -4.00
CA ALA A 212 -34.77 10.73 -5.40
C ALA A 212 -35.45 11.96 -6.05
N ASP A 213 -34.85 12.50 -7.11
CA ASP A 213 -35.51 13.51 -7.93
C ASP A 213 -36.77 12.88 -8.54
N PRO A 214 -37.97 13.42 -8.30
CA PRO A 214 -39.20 12.92 -8.91
C PRO A 214 -39.12 12.81 -10.45
N LYS A 215 -38.22 13.58 -11.09
CA LYS A 215 -37.98 13.56 -12.53
C LYS A 215 -37.00 12.47 -12.99
N ALA A 216 -36.28 11.83 -12.07
CA ALA A 216 -35.34 10.74 -12.34
C ALA A 216 -35.79 9.47 -11.59
N PRO A 217 -36.86 8.79 -12.05
CA PRO A 217 -37.48 7.68 -11.33
C PRO A 217 -36.60 6.43 -11.20
N ASP A 218 -35.49 6.35 -11.95
CA ASP A 218 -34.54 5.23 -11.93
C ASP A 218 -33.39 5.43 -10.91
N GLN A 219 -33.59 6.28 -9.90
CA GLN A 219 -32.65 6.42 -8.79
C GLN A 219 -32.99 5.45 -7.65
N GLY A 220 -32.05 4.57 -7.31
CA GLY A 220 -32.23 3.57 -6.27
C GLY A 220 -31.47 2.29 -6.55
N TRP A 221 -31.94 1.19 -5.99
CA TRP A 221 -31.42 -0.16 -6.23
C TRP A 221 -32.55 -1.19 -6.06
N THR A 222 -32.32 -2.42 -6.50
CA THR A 222 -33.33 -3.49 -6.44
C THR A 222 -32.76 -4.79 -5.90
N TRP A 223 -33.61 -5.65 -5.34
CA TRP A 223 -33.24 -7.02 -5.01
C TRP A 223 -34.42 -8.00 -5.10
N TRP A 224 -34.14 -9.27 -5.35
CA TRP A 224 -35.15 -10.33 -5.41
C TRP A 224 -34.55 -11.72 -5.16
N ASP A 225 -35.42 -12.70 -4.95
CA ASP A 225 -35.10 -14.12 -4.86
C ASP A 225 -35.19 -14.75 -6.25
N GLU A 226 -34.12 -15.40 -6.69
CA GLU A 226 -34.11 -16.22 -7.91
C GLU A 226 -33.46 -17.57 -7.61
N ALA A 227 -34.27 -18.63 -7.62
CA ALA A 227 -33.83 -20.00 -7.41
C ALA A 227 -33.01 -20.23 -6.12
N GLY A 228 -33.30 -19.47 -5.04
CA GLY A 228 -32.62 -19.58 -3.75
C GLY A 228 -31.39 -18.66 -3.60
N ASP A 229 -31.02 -17.94 -4.66
CA ASP A 229 -29.98 -16.91 -4.65
C ASP A 229 -30.61 -15.53 -4.43
N LEU A 230 -29.90 -14.64 -3.73
CA LEU A 230 -30.30 -13.24 -3.57
C LEU A 230 -29.62 -12.42 -4.67
N VAL A 231 -30.42 -11.89 -5.59
CA VAL A 231 -29.94 -11.04 -6.68
C VAL A 231 -30.19 -9.57 -6.32
N ILE A 232 -29.19 -8.72 -6.53
CA ILE A 232 -29.20 -7.30 -6.18
C ILE A 232 -28.76 -6.49 -7.41
N GLY A 233 -29.63 -5.63 -7.94
CA GLY A 233 -29.28 -4.60 -8.92
C GLY A 233 -28.77 -3.37 -8.19
N LEU A 234 -27.48 -3.06 -8.33
CA LEU A 234 -26.72 -2.19 -7.41
C LEU A 234 -26.76 -0.70 -7.78
N ALA A 235 -26.89 -0.36 -9.06
CA ALA A 235 -26.74 1.01 -9.54
C ALA A 235 -28.08 1.73 -9.69
N GLN A 236 -29.10 1.00 -10.15
CA GLN A 236 -30.42 1.55 -10.48
C GLN A 236 -31.51 0.46 -10.55
N PRO A 237 -32.79 0.79 -10.35
CA PRO A 237 -33.88 -0.19 -10.45
C PRO A 237 -34.04 -0.89 -11.80
N SER A 238 -33.61 -0.27 -12.89
CA SER A 238 -33.60 -0.89 -14.21
C SER A 238 -32.53 -2.00 -14.35
N ASP A 239 -31.55 -2.11 -13.45
CA ASP A 239 -30.57 -3.22 -13.45
C ASP A 239 -31.27 -4.59 -13.38
N ALA A 240 -32.35 -4.69 -12.60
CA ALA A 240 -33.16 -5.89 -12.52
C ALA A 240 -33.69 -6.32 -13.89
N GLU A 241 -34.12 -5.39 -14.74
CA GLU A 241 -34.70 -5.72 -16.05
C GLU A 241 -33.67 -6.33 -17.00
N ALA A 242 -32.43 -5.86 -16.95
CA ALA A 242 -31.35 -6.43 -17.75
C ALA A 242 -31.06 -7.88 -17.34
N VAL A 243 -30.94 -8.13 -16.03
CA VAL A 243 -30.71 -9.48 -15.49
C VAL A 243 -31.89 -10.40 -15.81
N LEU A 244 -33.13 -9.93 -15.61
CA LEU A 244 -34.34 -10.69 -15.91
C LEU A 244 -34.45 -11.01 -17.41
N ALA A 245 -34.08 -10.08 -18.30
CA ALA A 245 -34.02 -10.34 -19.73
C ALA A 245 -33.01 -11.45 -20.08
N THR A 246 -31.85 -11.46 -19.41
CA THR A 246 -30.85 -12.54 -19.58
C THR A 246 -31.38 -13.88 -19.07
N LEU A 247 -32.00 -13.91 -17.88
CA LEU A 247 -32.58 -15.13 -17.31
C LEU A 247 -33.77 -15.67 -18.13
N ASP A 248 -34.49 -14.79 -18.82
CA ASP A 248 -35.58 -15.14 -19.75
C ASP A 248 -35.05 -15.57 -21.14
N GLY A 249 -33.72 -15.57 -21.36
CA GLY A 249 -33.09 -15.93 -22.64
C GLY A 249 -33.23 -14.86 -23.74
N LYS A 250 -33.65 -13.64 -23.39
CA LYS A 250 -33.83 -12.53 -24.34
C LYS A 250 -32.50 -11.85 -24.69
N THR A 251 -31.52 -11.91 -23.80
CA THR A 251 -30.15 -11.45 -24.04
C THR A 251 -29.17 -12.58 -23.74
N PRO A 252 -28.04 -12.67 -24.46
CA PRO A 252 -27.02 -13.67 -24.18
C PRO A 252 -26.46 -13.51 -22.77
N SER A 253 -26.36 -14.63 -22.03
CA SER A 253 -25.68 -14.67 -20.74
C SER A 253 -24.18 -14.90 -20.91
N LEU A 254 -23.41 -14.77 -19.82
CA LEU A 254 -21.98 -15.13 -19.81
C LEU A 254 -21.72 -16.63 -19.98
N SER A 255 -22.74 -17.48 -19.98
CA SER A 255 -22.57 -18.92 -20.23
C SER A 255 -21.91 -19.14 -21.60
N GLY A 256 -20.72 -19.75 -21.62
CA GLY A 256 -19.95 -19.96 -22.85
C GLY A 256 -19.20 -18.71 -23.37
N PHE A 257 -19.12 -17.64 -22.58
CA PHE A 257 -18.24 -16.51 -22.88
C PHE A 257 -16.79 -16.89 -22.60
N GLU A 258 -16.06 -17.22 -23.67
CA GLU A 258 -14.72 -17.81 -23.62
C GLU A 258 -13.76 -17.11 -22.64
N PRO A 259 -13.66 -15.76 -22.58
CA PRO A 259 -12.72 -15.11 -21.66
C PRO A 259 -13.00 -15.36 -20.19
N VAL A 260 -14.25 -15.62 -19.79
CA VAL A 260 -14.62 -15.95 -18.41
C VAL A 260 -14.51 -17.46 -18.16
N GLU A 261 -14.96 -18.28 -19.11
CA GLU A 261 -14.84 -19.75 -19.03
C GLU A 261 -13.36 -20.20 -18.97
N ALA A 262 -12.47 -19.51 -19.68
CA ALA A 262 -11.03 -19.77 -19.63
C ALA A 262 -10.44 -19.57 -18.22
N LEU A 263 -11.00 -18.67 -17.40
CA LEU A 263 -10.53 -18.41 -16.05
C LEU A 263 -10.88 -19.52 -15.06
N LYS A 264 -11.93 -20.29 -15.35
CA LYS A 264 -12.38 -21.41 -14.52
C LYS A 264 -11.57 -22.69 -14.78
N LYS A 265 -10.86 -22.76 -15.91
CA LYS A 265 -10.05 -23.94 -16.25
C LYS A 265 -8.91 -24.09 -15.26
N SER A 266 -8.76 -25.27 -14.68
CA SER A 266 -7.57 -25.60 -13.89
C SER A 266 -6.34 -25.60 -14.79
N ASP A 267 -5.23 -25.04 -14.30
CA ASP A 267 -3.96 -24.94 -15.03
C ASP A 267 -2.80 -25.05 -14.05
N ASP A 268 -1.72 -25.73 -14.40
CA ASP A 268 -0.57 -26.00 -13.52
C ASP A 268 -0.93 -26.59 -12.15
N GLY A 269 -2.09 -27.25 -12.03
CA GLY A 269 -2.63 -27.77 -10.76
C GLY A 269 -3.29 -26.72 -9.86
N LEU A 270 -3.46 -25.48 -10.33
CA LEU A 270 -4.30 -24.47 -9.68
C LEU A 270 -5.77 -24.76 -9.96
N GLU A 271 -6.53 -25.04 -8.91
CA GLU A 271 -7.99 -25.10 -8.92
C GLU A 271 -8.55 -23.71 -8.54
N PRO A 272 -9.03 -22.92 -9.52
CA PRO A 272 -9.51 -21.57 -9.26
C PRO A 272 -10.87 -21.63 -8.55
N ILE A 273 -11.01 -20.88 -7.46
CA ILE A 273 -12.26 -20.73 -6.73
C ILE A 273 -12.76 -19.28 -6.74
N LEU A 274 -11.86 -18.33 -7.03
CA LEU A 274 -12.19 -16.95 -7.35
C LEU A 274 -11.65 -16.64 -8.75
N THR A 275 -12.52 -16.14 -9.62
CA THR A 275 -12.15 -15.64 -10.94
C THR A 275 -12.57 -14.19 -11.07
N ALA A 276 -11.76 -13.38 -11.73
CA ALA A 276 -12.14 -12.02 -12.07
C ALA A 276 -11.64 -11.61 -13.45
N TYR A 277 -12.45 -10.81 -14.11
CA TYR A 277 -12.25 -10.26 -15.44
C TYR A 277 -12.54 -8.77 -15.38
N LEU A 278 -11.61 -7.94 -15.85
CA LEU A 278 -11.74 -6.49 -15.85
C LEU A 278 -11.30 -5.92 -17.21
N GLN A 279 -12.10 -5.01 -17.72
CA GLN A 279 -11.84 -4.20 -18.91
C GLN A 279 -11.67 -2.73 -18.48
N PRO A 280 -10.44 -2.32 -18.14
CA PRO A 280 -10.22 -1.04 -17.45
C PRO A 280 -10.53 0.18 -18.32
N VAL A 281 -10.34 0.09 -19.65
CA VAL A 281 -10.62 1.20 -20.58
C VAL A 281 -12.12 1.45 -20.68
N GLU A 282 -12.90 0.39 -20.87
CA GLU A 282 -14.35 0.42 -20.97
C GLU A 282 -14.99 0.80 -19.63
N MET A 283 -14.44 0.31 -18.51
CA MET A 283 -14.87 0.72 -17.17
C MET A 283 -14.66 2.22 -16.94
N ARG A 284 -13.49 2.76 -17.33
CA ARG A 284 -13.22 4.20 -17.23
C ARG A 284 -14.13 5.02 -18.16
N ALA A 285 -14.39 4.54 -19.37
CA ALA A 285 -15.31 5.19 -20.29
C ALA A 285 -16.75 5.23 -19.75
N ALA A 286 -17.18 4.17 -19.05
CA ALA A 286 -18.53 4.08 -18.49
C ALA A 286 -18.70 4.84 -17.17
N MET A 287 -17.69 4.82 -16.29
CA MET A 287 -17.79 5.37 -14.93
C MET A 287 -17.08 6.72 -14.75
N GLY A 288 -16.30 7.18 -15.74
CA GLY A 288 -15.49 8.41 -15.63
C GLY A 288 -14.52 8.34 -14.45
N ASP A 289 -14.41 9.44 -13.70
CA ASP A 289 -13.57 9.52 -12.49
C ASP A 289 -14.13 8.71 -11.30
N ALA A 290 -15.38 8.22 -11.38
CA ALA A 290 -15.95 7.34 -10.38
C ALA A 290 -15.51 5.87 -10.57
N ALA A 291 -14.79 5.55 -11.65
CA ALA A 291 -14.19 4.23 -11.82
C ALA A 291 -13.27 3.94 -10.62
N PRO A 292 -13.38 2.77 -9.98
CA PRO A 292 -12.48 2.41 -8.89
C PRO A 292 -11.04 2.48 -9.40
N LEU A 293 -10.17 3.10 -8.60
CA LEU A 293 -8.74 3.32 -8.85
C LEU A 293 -7.99 1.98 -8.79
N VAL A 294 -8.22 1.09 -9.75
CA VAL A 294 -7.69 -0.28 -9.68
C VAL A 294 -6.25 -0.36 -10.21
N VAL A 295 -5.90 0.41 -11.25
CA VAL A 295 -4.53 0.54 -11.76
C VAL A 295 -4.41 1.88 -12.49
N PRO A 296 -3.30 2.64 -12.41
CA PRO A 296 -3.01 3.65 -13.42
C PRO A 296 -2.93 2.94 -14.77
N VAL A 297 -4.03 2.98 -15.51
CA VAL A 297 -4.15 2.27 -16.78
C VAL A 297 -3.34 3.03 -17.81
N ASP A 298 -2.10 2.59 -18.02
CA ASP A 298 -1.33 2.97 -19.18
C ASP A 298 -2.15 2.61 -20.43
N SER A 299 -2.03 3.38 -21.52
CA SER A 299 -2.90 3.28 -22.71
C SER A 299 -2.84 1.96 -23.48
N GLY A 300 -2.14 0.93 -22.97
CA GLY A 300 -1.96 -0.38 -23.59
C GLY A 300 -2.65 -1.56 -22.89
N VAL A 301 -3.15 -1.41 -21.66
CA VAL A 301 -3.83 -2.52 -20.96
C VAL A 301 -5.23 -2.71 -21.50
N ARG A 302 -5.46 -3.85 -22.16
CA ARG A 302 -6.77 -4.20 -22.74
C ARG A 302 -7.67 -4.89 -21.75
N ARG A 303 -7.09 -5.76 -20.91
CA ARG A 303 -7.83 -6.63 -20.00
C ARG A 303 -6.96 -7.07 -18.84
N ILE A 304 -7.57 -7.22 -17.67
CA ILE A 304 -6.97 -7.86 -16.50
C ILE A 304 -7.81 -9.08 -16.16
N GLU A 305 -7.13 -10.20 -16.04
CA GLU A 305 -7.67 -11.49 -15.63
C GLU A 305 -7.05 -11.84 -14.28
N TYR A 306 -7.84 -12.40 -13.37
CA TYR A 306 -7.36 -12.82 -12.07
C TYR A 306 -7.99 -14.16 -11.70
N ARG A 307 -7.17 -15.04 -11.15
CA ARG A 307 -7.57 -16.34 -10.62
C ARG A 307 -6.96 -16.46 -9.24
N TRP A 308 -7.71 -16.98 -8.30
CA TRP A 308 -7.21 -17.36 -6.98
C TRP A 308 -7.87 -18.66 -6.53
N GLY A 309 -7.12 -19.52 -5.86
CA GLY A 309 -7.61 -20.80 -5.39
C GLY A 309 -6.51 -21.69 -4.83
N PHE A 310 -6.64 -23.00 -5.05
CA PHE A 310 -5.84 -24.01 -4.35
C PHE A 310 -4.84 -24.67 -5.27
N GLN A 311 -3.61 -24.87 -4.78
CA GLN A 311 -2.58 -25.62 -5.48
C GLN A 311 -1.83 -26.49 -4.47
N ALA A 312 -2.28 -27.74 -4.31
CA ALA A 312 -1.83 -28.64 -3.26
C ALA A 312 -1.97 -27.99 -1.85
N GLU A 313 -0.86 -27.83 -1.13
CA GLU A 313 -0.88 -27.21 0.20
C GLU A 313 -1.02 -25.68 0.16
N ALA A 314 -0.93 -25.06 -1.02
CA ALA A 314 -0.87 -23.61 -1.15
C ALA A 314 -2.18 -22.95 -1.53
N LEU A 315 -2.28 -21.71 -1.09
CA LEU A 315 -3.11 -20.70 -1.72
C LEU A 315 -2.30 -20.05 -2.84
N ALA A 316 -2.86 -20.04 -4.04
CA ALA A 316 -2.19 -19.50 -5.20
C ALA A 316 -3.09 -18.50 -5.94
N SER A 317 -2.47 -17.47 -6.49
CA SER A 317 -3.14 -16.48 -7.35
C SER A 317 -2.37 -16.30 -8.64
N VAL A 318 -3.10 -16.07 -9.74
CA VAL A 318 -2.54 -15.71 -11.04
C VAL A 318 -3.28 -14.48 -11.57
N THR A 319 -2.55 -13.38 -11.72
CA THR A 319 -3.02 -12.18 -12.42
C THR A 319 -2.43 -12.16 -13.82
N ARG A 320 -3.25 -12.13 -14.86
CA ARG A 320 -2.80 -11.93 -16.24
C ARG A 320 -3.26 -10.56 -16.73
N ILE A 321 -2.29 -9.72 -17.09
CA ILE A 321 -2.52 -8.39 -17.66
C ILE A 321 -2.30 -8.51 -19.17
N VAL A 322 -3.38 -8.42 -19.95
CA VAL A 322 -3.33 -8.45 -21.42
C VAL A 322 -2.90 -7.06 -21.90
N ALA A 323 -1.63 -6.95 -22.27
CA ALA A 323 -0.97 -5.76 -22.74
C ALA A 323 0.05 -6.16 -23.82
N PRO A 324 -0.37 -6.18 -25.10
CA PRO A 324 0.52 -6.61 -26.19
C PRO A 324 1.72 -5.67 -26.37
N LYS A 325 2.84 -6.22 -26.85
CA LYS A 325 4.03 -5.44 -27.23
C LYS A 325 3.77 -4.54 -28.46
N PRO A 326 4.48 -3.40 -28.61
CA PRO A 326 5.40 -2.83 -27.62
C PRO A 326 4.63 -2.21 -26.46
N ARG A 327 5.03 -2.55 -25.23
CA ARG A 327 4.40 -1.98 -24.04
C ARG A 327 4.92 -0.56 -23.82
N THR A 328 4.09 0.29 -23.22
CA THR A 328 4.43 1.69 -22.96
C THR A 328 4.42 1.95 -21.46
N GLY A 329 4.99 3.08 -21.03
CA GLY A 329 4.96 3.50 -19.64
C GLY A 329 5.68 2.52 -18.70
N ALA A 330 5.03 2.17 -17.60
CA ALA A 330 5.58 1.28 -16.58
C ALA A 330 5.75 -0.16 -17.07
N LEU A 331 4.87 -0.57 -17.99
CA LEU A 331 4.87 -1.94 -18.49
C LEU A 331 6.03 -2.22 -19.45
N ALA A 332 6.66 -1.19 -20.02
CA ALA A 332 7.86 -1.34 -20.86
C ALA A 332 9.06 -1.92 -20.08
N PHE A 333 9.09 -1.78 -18.75
CA PHE A 333 10.11 -2.40 -17.89
C PHE A 333 10.07 -3.92 -17.92
N LEU A 334 8.91 -4.48 -18.25
CA LEU A 334 8.69 -5.92 -18.27
C LEU A 334 9.06 -6.55 -19.63
N ASP A 335 9.34 -5.75 -20.66
CA ASP A 335 9.79 -6.24 -21.99
C ASP A 335 11.25 -6.73 -22.01
N SER A 336 11.82 -7.03 -20.85
CA SER A 336 13.18 -7.57 -20.66
C SER A 336 13.29 -9.03 -21.08
N PRO A 337 14.50 -9.51 -21.42
CA PRO A 337 14.73 -10.95 -21.60
C PRO A 337 14.29 -11.72 -20.35
N SER A 338 13.60 -12.83 -20.50
CA SER A 338 13.31 -13.71 -19.37
C SER A 338 14.58 -14.42 -18.89
N PHE A 339 14.55 -14.94 -17.67
CA PHE A 339 15.56 -15.82 -17.11
C PHE A 339 14.92 -17.11 -16.57
N GLU A 340 15.67 -18.20 -16.67
CA GLU A 340 15.25 -19.47 -16.07
C GLU A 340 15.36 -19.36 -14.55
N ALA A 341 14.23 -19.46 -13.84
CA ALA A 341 14.20 -19.37 -12.38
C ALA A 341 15.00 -20.46 -11.67
N LYS A 342 15.30 -21.57 -12.34
CA LYS A 342 16.18 -22.64 -11.84
C LYS A 342 17.66 -22.31 -11.96
N LYS A 343 18.01 -21.32 -12.78
CA LYS A 343 19.37 -20.80 -12.96
C LYS A 343 19.43 -19.41 -12.34
N LEU A 344 19.28 -19.28 -11.02
CA LEU A 344 19.49 -18.01 -10.32
C LEU A 344 20.98 -17.71 -10.17
N LEU A 345 21.31 -16.45 -9.84
CA LEU A 345 22.65 -16.14 -9.35
C LEU A 345 22.80 -16.78 -7.97
N PRO A 346 23.94 -17.44 -7.66
CA PRO A 346 24.18 -18.04 -6.36
C PRO A 346 23.91 -17.10 -5.19
N ILE A 347 22.99 -17.50 -4.31
CA ILE A 347 22.59 -16.75 -3.11
C ILE A 347 23.23 -17.43 -1.89
N PRO A 348 23.72 -16.69 -0.88
CA PRO A 348 24.18 -17.30 0.36
C PRO A 348 23.09 -18.14 1.04
N ASP A 349 23.51 -19.15 1.80
CA ASP A 349 22.61 -19.95 2.62
C ASP A 349 21.91 -19.07 3.67
N ASN A 350 20.71 -19.48 4.11
CA ASN A 350 19.90 -18.79 5.14
C ASN A 350 19.42 -17.38 4.76
N VAL A 351 19.34 -17.07 3.47
CA VAL A 351 18.68 -15.85 2.99
C VAL A 351 17.16 -16.05 3.04
N GLU A 352 16.49 -15.30 3.92
CA GLU A 352 15.04 -15.35 4.09
C GLU A 352 14.28 -14.65 2.94
N PHE A 353 14.85 -13.58 2.40
CA PHE A 353 14.25 -12.80 1.33
C PHE A 353 15.24 -12.54 0.20
N PHE A 354 14.79 -12.78 -1.03
CA PHE A 354 15.48 -12.28 -2.21
C PHE A 354 14.51 -11.92 -3.33
N ALA A 355 14.97 -11.02 -4.20
CA ALA A 355 14.34 -10.65 -5.45
C ALA A 355 15.37 -10.85 -6.57
N SER A 356 15.04 -11.67 -7.56
CA SER A 356 15.82 -11.86 -8.79
C SER A 356 15.08 -11.22 -9.95
N ALA A 357 15.73 -10.35 -10.71
CA ALA A 357 15.12 -9.68 -11.85
C ALA A 357 16.04 -9.76 -13.08
N SER A 358 15.41 -9.64 -14.26
CA SER A 358 16.11 -9.39 -15.52
C SER A 358 15.80 -7.98 -16.02
N LEU A 359 16.86 -7.20 -16.23
CA LEU A 359 16.81 -5.80 -16.61
C LEU A 359 17.58 -5.60 -17.91
N LYS A 360 17.09 -4.76 -18.81
CA LYS A 360 17.92 -4.29 -19.92
C LYS A 360 18.94 -3.26 -19.41
N PRO A 361 20.09 -3.10 -20.08
CA PRO A 361 21.07 -2.08 -19.73
C PRO A 361 20.46 -0.68 -19.56
N GLU A 362 19.53 -0.29 -20.45
CA GLU A 362 18.81 0.98 -20.41
C GLU A 362 17.81 1.14 -19.24
N GLN A 363 17.41 0.05 -18.59
CA GLN A 363 16.45 0.10 -17.48
C GLN A 363 17.11 0.37 -16.13
N TRP A 364 18.43 0.16 -16.01
CA TRP A 364 19.16 0.38 -14.77
C TRP A 364 19.08 1.81 -14.27
N SER A 365 19.14 2.81 -15.16
CA SER A 365 19.07 4.22 -14.77
C SER A 365 17.73 4.55 -14.12
N ALA A 366 16.64 4.01 -14.68
CA ALA A 366 15.31 4.21 -14.15
C ALA A 366 15.04 3.41 -12.87
N LEU A 367 15.60 2.20 -12.72
CA LEU A 367 15.56 1.47 -11.44
C LEU A 367 16.27 2.27 -10.34
N MET A 368 17.49 2.74 -10.59
CA MET A 368 18.25 3.54 -9.63
C MET A 368 17.52 4.84 -9.29
N SER A 369 16.98 5.53 -10.30
CA SER A 369 16.17 6.73 -10.12
C SER A 369 14.87 6.49 -9.36
N GLY A 370 14.30 5.29 -9.42
CA GLY A 370 13.11 4.90 -8.68
C GLY A 370 13.38 4.55 -7.22
N MET A 371 14.50 3.87 -6.96
CA MET A 371 14.96 3.55 -5.61
C MET A 371 15.35 4.81 -4.82
N LEU A 372 15.89 5.80 -5.52
CA LEU A 372 16.18 7.11 -4.98
C LEU A 372 14.90 7.95 -5.06
N SER A 373 14.06 7.86 -4.02
CA SER A 373 12.84 8.67 -3.90
C SER A 373 13.11 10.15 -4.17
N GLU A 374 12.10 10.91 -4.60
CA GLU A 374 12.18 12.36 -4.74
C GLU A 374 12.79 13.03 -3.49
N GLY A 375 13.68 14.01 -3.69
CA GLY A 375 14.36 14.75 -2.62
C GLY A 375 15.90 14.74 -2.74
N ALA A 376 16.58 15.06 -1.63
CA ALA A 376 18.03 15.28 -1.61
C ALA A 376 18.85 14.09 -2.15
N ALA A 377 18.40 12.85 -1.94
CA ALA A 377 19.09 11.66 -2.46
C ALA A 377 19.11 11.62 -4.00
N LYS A 378 18.00 12.00 -4.64
CA LYS A 378 17.91 12.10 -6.09
C LYS A 378 18.77 13.26 -6.62
N GLU A 379 18.70 14.43 -5.98
CA GLU A 379 19.53 15.58 -6.35
C GLU A 379 21.03 15.28 -6.27
N HIS A 380 21.47 14.57 -5.22
CA HIS A 380 22.85 14.12 -5.10
C HIS A 380 23.24 13.11 -6.18
N TYR A 381 22.34 12.19 -6.54
CA TYR A 381 22.58 11.26 -7.63
C TYR A 381 22.71 11.99 -8.97
N ASP A 382 21.77 12.88 -9.29
CA ASP A 382 21.79 13.67 -10.53
C ASP A 382 23.08 14.52 -10.62
N ALA A 383 23.49 15.13 -9.50
CA ALA A 383 24.74 15.89 -9.42
C ALA A 383 26.00 15.02 -9.62
N ILE A 384 25.99 13.78 -9.12
CA ILE A 384 27.08 12.81 -9.37
C ILE A 384 27.12 12.44 -10.84
N VAL A 385 25.97 12.09 -11.44
CA VAL A 385 25.87 11.72 -12.86
C VAL A 385 26.38 12.86 -13.75
N GLU A 386 25.91 14.08 -13.52
CA GLU A 386 26.33 15.27 -14.25
C GLU A 386 27.85 15.53 -14.08
N SER A 387 28.37 15.43 -12.86
CA SER A 387 29.79 15.69 -12.61
C SER A 387 30.71 14.63 -13.22
N VAL A 388 30.30 13.35 -13.19
CA VAL A 388 31.01 12.26 -13.88
C VAL A 388 31.04 12.54 -15.38
N GLN A 389 29.92 12.89 -15.99
CA GLN A 389 29.84 13.22 -17.42
C GLN A 389 30.72 14.42 -17.77
N ALA A 390 30.65 15.50 -16.99
CA ALA A 390 31.40 16.73 -17.24
C ALA A 390 32.92 16.55 -17.13
N ARG A 391 33.41 15.65 -16.27
CA ARG A 391 34.84 15.57 -15.92
C ARG A 391 35.57 14.33 -16.45
N SER A 392 34.90 13.19 -16.54
CA SER A 392 35.56 11.92 -16.82
C SER A 392 35.52 11.48 -18.29
N ARG A 393 34.97 12.31 -19.19
CA ARG A 393 34.65 11.94 -20.60
C ARG A 393 33.83 10.66 -20.73
N MET A 394 33.21 10.23 -19.63
CA MET A 394 32.48 8.99 -19.50
C MET A 394 31.00 9.32 -19.53
N ASP A 395 30.26 8.54 -20.31
CA ASP A 395 28.82 8.56 -20.25
C ASP A 395 28.41 7.59 -19.14
N PHE A 396 27.97 8.11 -17.98
CA PHE A 396 27.60 7.27 -16.82
C PHE A 396 26.59 6.18 -17.20
N GLU A 397 25.59 6.50 -18.01
CA GLU A 397 24.56 5.55 -18.39
C GLU A 397 25.12 4.49 -19.35
N LYS A 398 25.90 4.89 -20.35
CA LYS A 398 26.43 3.97 -21.35
C LYS A 398 27.65 3.17 -20.87
N ASP A 399 28.55 3.78 -20.12
CA ASP A 399 29.84 3.23 -19.72
C ASP A 399 29.81 2.56 -18.34
N LEU A 400 28.94 2.96 -17.42
CA LEU A 400 28.75 2.22 -16.16
C LEU A 400 27.53 1.29 -16.26
N LEU A 401 26.33 1.85 -16.39
CA LEU A 401 25.09 1.07 -16.35
C LEU A 401 24.93 0.18 -17.58
N GLY A 402 25.37 0.66 -18.74
CA GLY A 402 25.34 -0.04 -20.02
C GLY A 402 26.20 -1.31 -20.06
N ASN A 403 27.14 -1.46 -19.11
CA ASN A 403 27.98 -2.64 -18.97
C ASN A 403 27.49 -3.61 -17.88
N LEU A 404 26.37 -3.31 -17.21
CA LEU A 404 25.70 -4.29 -16.35
C LEU A 404 24.99 -5.34 -17.23
N GLY A 405 25.12 -6.59 -16.82
CA GLY A 405 24.41 -7.70 -17.42
C GLY A 405 22.92 -7.69 -17.06
N PRO A 406 22.13 -8.57 -17.68
CA PRO A 406 20.69 -8.53 -17.50
C PRO A 406 20.26 -9.00 -16.12
N ARG A 407 21.02 -9.86 -15.45
CA ARG A 407 20.57 -10.51 -14.21
C ARG A 407 21.04 -9.74 -12.98
N VAL A 408 20.09 -9.45 -12.10
CA VAL A 408 20.33 -8.87 -10.78
C VAL A 408 19.59 -9.67 -9.72
N VAL A 409 20.24 -9.86 -8.57
CA VAL A 409 19.61 -10.38 -7.36
C VAL A 409 19.82 -9.39 -6.23
N VAL A 410 18.74 -9.04 -5.54
CA VAL A 410 18.74 -8.24 -4.32
C VAL A 410 18.28 -9.12 -3.17
N TYR A 411 19.00 -9.14 -2.06
CA TYR A 411 18.60 -9.91 -0.89
C TYR A 411 19.03 -9.23 0.41
N LEU A 412 18.51 -9.71 1.53
CA LEU A 412 18.98 -9.31 2.85
C LEU A 412 19.99 -10.36 3.35
N ALA A 413 21.23 -9.95 3.61
CA ALA A 413 22.23 -10.90 4.10
C ALA A 413 21.83 -11.43 5.49
N PRO A 414 22.09 -12.72 5.78
CA PRO A 414 21.76 -13.31 7.08
C PRO A 414 22.40 -12.51 8.21
N SER A 415 21.62 -12.19 9.24
CA SER A 415 22.17 -11.62 10.46
C SER A 415 22.84 -12.74 11.25
N THR A 416 24.16 -12.67 11.42
CA THR A 416 24.96 -13.71 12.09
C THR A 416 24.72 -13.82 13.60
N SER A 417 23.74 -13.09 14.17
CA SER A 417 23.54 -12.93 15.62
C SER A 417 22.07 -13.02 16.06
N ALA A 418 21.27 -13.93 15.50
CA ALA A 418 19.92 -14.18 16.04
C ALA A 418 19.94 -14.74 17.48
N ALA A 419 21.00 -15.47 17.87
CA ALA A 419 21.07 -16.22 19.12
C ALA A 419 21.29 -15.38 20.41
N THR A 420 21.50 -14.05 20.33
CA THR A 420 21.82 -13.21 21.51
C THR A 420 20.76 -12.18 21.85
N VAL A 421 19.54 -12.32 21.31
CA VAL A 421 18.64 -11.17 21.12
C VAL A 421 17.30 -11.27 21.86
N GLU A 422 17.03 -12.36 22.58
CA GLU A 422 15.74 -12.56 23.29
C GLU A 422 15.48 -11.55 24.43
N ASP A 423 16.48 -10.82 24.95
CA ASP A 423 16.34 -9.98 26.16
C ASP A 423 16.50 -8.45 25.95
N ALA A 424 16.56 -7.93 24.72
CA ALA A 424 16.68 -6.48 24.52
C ALA A 424 15.33 -5.76 24.73
N PRO A 425 15.20 -4.81 25.69
CA PRO A 425 13.94 -4.09 25.93
C PRO A 425 13.49 -3.32 24.68
N ALA A 426 12.17 -3.25 24.48
CA ALA A 426 11.58 -2.55 23.35
C ALA A 426 12.08 -1.09 23.28
N PRO A 427 12.55 -0.61 22.11
CA PRO A 427 13.08 0.74 21.99
C PRO A 427 11.99 1.77 22.27
N ASN A 428 12.34 2.82 23.00
CA ASN A 428 11.46 3.96 23.20
C ASN A 428 11.22 4.65 21.84
N LEU A 429 10.00 4.52 21.30
CA LEU A 429 9.62 5.04 19.99
C LEU A 429 9.64 6.59 19.90
N SER A 430 9.78 7.30 21.03
CA SER A 430 9.83 8.76 21.06
C SER A 430 11.22 9.35 20.73
N ASP A 431 12.29 8.54 20.76
CA ASP A 431 13.64 8.99 20.43
C ASP A 431 14.14 8.28 19.14
N PRO A 432 14.11 8.97 17.98
CA PRO A 432 14.53 8.38 16.70
C PRO A 432 16.01 7.96 16.69
N THR A 433 16.84 8.58 17.53
CA THR A 433 18.26 8.23 17.69
C THR A 433 18.45 6.97 18.51
N ALA A 434 17.66 6.80 19.59
CA ALA A 434 17.64 5.55 20.36
C ALA A 434 17.06 4.39 19.54
N LEU A 435 16.02 4.64 18.73
CA LEU A 435 15.48 3.67 17.79
C LEU A 435 16.54 3.21 16.77
N LEU A 436 17.23 4.15 16.14
CA LEU A 436 18.28 3.85 15.16
C LEU A 436 19.47 3.10 15.80
N SER A 437 19.82 3.45 17.05
CA SER A 437 20.90 2.79 17.79
C SER A 437 20.52 1.37 18.23
N ALA A 438 19.28 1.15 18.69
CA ALA A 438 18.75 -0.17 19.02
C ALA A 438 18.61 -1.06 17.78
N LEU A 439 18.42 -0.46 16.61
CA LEU A 439 18.42 -1.14 15.33
C LEU A 439 19.83 -1.42 14.80
N GLY A 440 20.90 -0.79 15.30
CA GLY A 440 22.26 -0.91 14.72
C GLY A 440 22.71 -2.34 14.39
N PRO A 441 22.70 -3.29 15.36
CA PRO A 441 23.02 -4.70 15.10
C PRO A 441 21.97 -5.44 14.26
N ARG A 442 20.73 -4.94 14.27
CA ARG A 442 19.55 -5.47 13.56
C ARG A 442 19.33 -4.79 12.20
N MET A 443 20.22 -3.89 11.77
CA MET A 443 20.03 -3.16 10.53
C MET A 443 20.04 -4.19 9.39
N PRO A 444 19.02 -4.18 8.52
CA PRO A 444 19.05 -5.00 7.33
C PRO A 444 20.36 -4.74 6.59
N LYS A 445 21.03 -5.80 6.18
CA LYS A 445 22.24 -5.72 5.35
C LYS A 445 21.83 -6.02 3.92
N PRO A 446 21.18 -5.08 3.19
CA PRO A 446 20.82 -5.32 1.82
C PRO A 446 22.09 -5.58 1.01
N VAL A 447 21.97 -6.53 0.09
CA VAL A 447 22.99 -6.88 -0.88
C VAL A 447 22.33 -6.84 -2.24
N LEU A 448 22.93 -6.12 -3.18
CA LEU A 448 22.62 -6.17 -4.59
C LEU A 448 23.78 -6.85 -5.29
N VAL A 449 23.50 -7.90 -6.06
CA VAL A 449 24.46 -8.58 -6.92
C VAL A 449 23.98 -8.46 -8.35
N ALA A 450 24.82 -7.96 -9.26
CA ALA A 450 24.51 -7.86 -10.67
C ALA A 450 25.59 -8.52 -11.52
N GLU A 451 25.17 -9.10 -12.64
CA GLU A 451 26.10 -9.50 -13.70
C GLU A 451 26.76 -8.25 -14.32
N VAL A 452 27.96 -8.44 -14.85
CA VAL A 452 28.74 -7.42 -15.55
C VAL A 452 29.15 -8.00 -16.90
N GLY A 453 28.69 -7.37 -17.99
CA GLY A 453 28.95 -7.81 -19.36
C GLY A 453 30.40 -7.60 -19.81
N ASP A 454 30.99 -6.45 -19.46
CA ASP A 454 32.41 -6.14 -19.70
C ASP A 454 33.07 -5.68 -18.39
N PRO A 455 33.68 -6.60 -17.63
CA PRO A 455 34.30 -6.28 -16.35
C PRO A 455 35.43 -5.25 -16.44
N ALA A 456 36.18 -5.21 -17.54
CA ALA A 456 37.31 -4.31 -17.70
C ALA A 456 36.84 -2.88 -17.98
N ARG A 457 35.81 -2.72 -18.82
CA ARG A 457 35.19 -1.41 -19.05
C ARG A 457 34.41 -0.94 -17.83
N PHE A 458 33.63 -1.83 -17.20
CA PHE A 458 32.89 -1.52 -15.98
C PHE A 458 33.83 -1.14 -14.82
N SER A 459 34.95 -1.84 -14.62
CA SER A 459 35.94 -1.48 -13.60
C SER A 459 36.46 -0.05 -13.82
N ARG A 460 36.87 0.29 -15.03
CA ARG A 460 37.36 1.65 -15.34
C ARG A 460 36.27 2.71 -15.09
N ALA A 461 35.02 2.38 -15.42
CA ALA A 461 33.89 3.24 -15.17
C ALA A 461 33.64 3.45 -13.67
N LEU A 462 33.63 2.37 -12.90
CA LEU A 462 33.47 2.36 -11.46
C LEU A 462 34.58 3.17 -10.77
N ASP A 463 35.83 3.03 -11.21
CA ASP A 463 36.97 3.77 -10.66
C ASP A 463 36.75 5.29 -10.80
N ALA A 464 36.29 5.78 -11.96
CA ALA A 464 36.02 7.19 -12.17
C ALA A 464 34.83 7.70 -11.34
N VAL A 465 33.77 6.91 -11.21
CA VAL A 465 32.61 7.25 -10.39
C VAL A 465 33.00 7.36 -8.92
N MET A 466 33.79 6.41 -8.41
CA MET A 466 34.25 6.43 -7.01
C MET A 466 35.15 7.62 -6.69
N LEU A 467 35.98 8.06 -7.66
CA LEU A 467 36.77 9.29 -7.53
C LEU A 467 35.88 10.54 -7.41
N GLU A 468 34.81 10.63 -8.21
CA GLU A 468 33.90 11.77 -8.15
C GLU A 468 33.02 11.75 -6.90
N VAL A 469 32.53 10.57 -6.48
CA VAL A 469 31.81 10.40 -5.20
C VAL A 469 32.69 10.86 -4.03
N ASN A 470 33.96 10.46 -4.00
CA ASN A 470 34.91 10.92 -2.97
C ASN A 470 35.12 12.44 -2.98
N LYS A 471 35.09 13.08 -4.15
CA LYS A 471 35.19 14.53 -4.26
C LYS A 471 33.95 15.23 -3.70
N GLN A 472 32.76 14.73 -4.02
CA GLN A 472 31.49 15.26 -3.49
C GLN A 472 31.41 15.10 -1.96
N ILE A 473 31.80 13.94 -1.42
CA ILE A 473 31.87 13.72 0.03
C ILE A 473 32.81 14.73 0.69
N LYS A 474 33.96 15.02 0.08
CA LYS A 474 34.90 16.03 0.59
C LYS A 474 34.31 17.43 0.61
N THR A 475 33.57 17.81 -0.44
CA THR A 475 32.86 19.11 -0.49
C THR A 475 31.82 19.22 0.63
N VAL A 476 30.92 18.25 0.74
CA VAL A 476 29.85 18.24 1.76
C VAL A 476 30.44 18.20 3.17
N ALA A 477 31.48 17.40 3.39
CA ALA A 477 32.17 17.35 4.68
C ALA A 477 32.78 18.71 5.05
N ALA A 478 33.41 19.40 4.09
CA ALA A 478 33.98 20.73 4.31
C ALA A 478 32.91 21.78 4.65
N GLU A 479 31.76 21.75 3.97
CA GLU A 479 30.63 22.63 4.26
C GLU A 479 30.06 22.40 5.66
N GLN A 480 29.85 21.14 6.04
CA GLN A 480 29.36 20.82 7.39
C GLN A 480 30.37 21.14 8.48
N ILE A 481 31.67 20.94 8.23
CA ILE A 481 32.73 21.40 9.14
C ILE A 481 32.66 22.92 9.30
N ALA A 482 32.50 23.67 8.21
CA ALA A 482 32.40 25.12 8.26
C ALA A 482 31.15 25.59 9.02
N GLU A 483 30.02 24.91 8.83
CA GLU A 483 28.77 25.19 9.55
C GLU A 483 28.89 24.84 11.04
N ALA A 484 29.45 23.69 11.39
CA ALA A 484 29.67 23.29 12.78
C ALA A 484 30.61 24.26 13.51
N VAL A 485 31.68 24.71 12.85
CA VAL A 485 32.56 25.77 13.37
C VAL A 485 31.78 27.05 13.61
N LYS A 486 30.95 27.46 12.65
CA LYS A 486 30.15 28.69 12.76
C LYS A 486 29.13 28.58 13.91
N ALA A 487 28.52 27.42 14.08
CA ALA A 487 27.60 27.13 15.18
C ALA A 487 28.31 27.13 16.54
N GLU A 488 29.50 26.54 16.65
CA GLU A 488 30.31 26.58 17.87
C GLU A 488 30.73 28.01 18.23
N ALA A 489 31.14 28.81 17.22
CA ALA A 489 31.47 30.21 17.40
C ALA A 489 30.25 31.03 17.86
N ALA A 490 29.06 30.74 17.35
CA ALA A 490 27.82 31.40 17.77
C ALA A 490 27.34 30.97 19.17
N ALA A 491 27.66 29.75 19.61
CA ALA A 491 27.28 29.20 20.92
C ALA A 491 28.17 29.68 22.08
N GLN A 492 29.28 30.38 21.81
CA GLN A 492 30.14 31.01 22.83
C GLN A 492 30.06 32.56 22.81
N PRO A 493 28.87 33.19 22.93
CA PRO A 493 28.77 34.65 22.99
C PRO A 493 29.04 35.11 24.43
N GLY A 494 30.32 35.23 24.82
CA GLY A 494 30.63 35.79 26.15
C GLY A 494 32.05 35.58 26.68
N GLN A 495 32.88 34.74 26.07
CA GLN A 495 34.31 34.75 26.38
C GLN A 495 34.92 35.97 25.69
N GLY A 496 34.99 37.08 26.43
CA GLY A 496 35.60 38.31 25.96
C GLY A 496 37.03 38.08 25.46
N PRO A 497 37.56 38.95 24.58
CA PRO A 497 38.86 38.81 23.90
C PRO A 497 40.11 38.91 24.83
N GLY A 498 39.98 38.58 26.11
CA GLY A 498 41.00 38.78 27.13
C GLY A 498 41.90 37.57 27.31
N GLY A 499 43.08 37.59 26.67
CA GLY A 499 44.21 36.75 27.04
C GLY A 499 45.08 36.29 25.87
N PRO A 500 45.93 37.15 25.28
CA PRO A 500 46.96 36.71 24.35
C PRO A 500 47.99 35.85 25.12
N GLY A 501 47.88 34.51 25.02
CA GLY A 501 48.90 33.61 25.58
C GLY A 501 48.41 32.25 26.12
N GLY A 502 47.13 31.91 26.03
CA GLY A 502 46.65 30.59 26.45
C GLY A 502 47.01 29.48 25.44
N PRO A 503 47.52 28.30 25.87
CA PRO A 503 47.89 27.15 25.00
C PRO A 503 46.71 26.47 24.27
N GLY A 504 45.57 27.16 24.11
CA GLY A 504 44.36 26.65 23.48
C GLY A 504 44.26 26.88 21.96
N ALA A 505 44.97 27.87 21.41
CA ALA A 505 44.91 28.18 19.98
C ALA A 505 45.52 27.06 19.11
N ASP A 506 46.71 26.58 19.50
CA ASP A 506 47.39 25.47 18.81
C ASP A 506 46.61 24.15 18.86
N ARG A 507 45.78 23.96 19.91
CA ARG A 507 44.94 22.76 20.06
C ARG A 507 43.75 22.79 19.09
N LYS A 508 43.22 23.98 18.77
CA LYS A 508 42.12 24.17 17.81
C LYS A 508 42.58 23.99 16.36
N GLU A 509 43.79 24.43 16.01
CA GLU A 509 44.37 24.17 14.69
C GLU A 509 44.72 22.70 14.47
N ARG A 510 45.36 22.03 15.45
CA ARG A 510 45.61 20.58 15.33
C ARG A 510 44.35 19.73 15.24
N ALA A 511 43.31 20.08 16.01
CA ALA A 511 42.03 19.37 15.93
C ALA A 511 41.33 19.55 14.56
N ARG A 512 41.59 20.65 13.85
CA ARG A 512 41.13 20.86 12.48
C ARG A 512 41.93 20.08 11.44
N GLU A 513 43.25 19.98 11.60
CA GLU A 513 44.11 19.24 10.67
C GLU A 513 43.98 17.71 10.80
N GLU A 514 43.54 17.18 11.95
CA GLU A 514 43.34 15.74 12.18
C GLU A 514 41.92 15.21 11.89
N ALA A 515 40.99 16.06 11.47
CA ALA A 515 39.63 15.64 11.11
C ALA A 515 39.64 14.91 9.76
N ALA A 516 39.99 13.63 9.77
CA ALA A 516 40.04 12.81 8.59
C ALA A 516 38.64 12.75 7.92
N ILE A 517 38.62 13.10 6.63
CA ILE A 517 37.39 13.21 5.84
C ILE A 517 36.92 11.80 5.43
N PRO A 518 35.61 11.48 5.53
CA PRO A 518 35.10 10.22 5.03
C PRO A 518 35.36 10.03 3.54
N GLU A 519 35.71 8.81 3.13
CA GLU A 519 35.97 8.49 1.72
C GLU A 519 35.81 6.99 1.47
N PHE A 520 35.47 6.63 0.23
CA PHE A 520 35.62 5.28 -0.29
C PHE A 520 37.10 4.99 -0.56
N ARG A 521 37.65 4.00 0.15
CA ARG A 521 39.00 3.50 -0.05
C ARG A 521 38.97 2.29 -0.95
N LEU A 522 39.86 2.27 -1.95
CA LEU A 522 40.11 1.08 -2.75
C LEU A 522 40.97 0.11 -1.94
N ILE A 523 40.41 -1.04 -1.64
CA ILE A 523 41.10 -2.19 -1.06
C ILE A 523 41.43 -3.12 -2.23
N PRO A 524 42.72 -3.38 -2.51
CA PRO A 524 43.11 -4.37 -3.51
C PRO A 524 42.51 -5.74 -3.14
N ALA A 525 41.70 -6.30 -4.03
CA ALA A 525 41.14 -7.63 -3.83
C ALA A 525 42.09 -8.69 -4.40
N THR A 526 42.14 -9.87 -3.77
CA THR A 526 43.00 -11.00 -4.15
C THR A 526 42.54 -11.75 -5.42
N GLY A 527 41.74 -11.11 -6.28
CA GLY A 527 40.97 -11.75 -7.36
C GLY A 527 41.44 -11.51 -8.80
N GLY A 528 42.63 -10.93 -9.01
CA GLY A 528 43.14 -10.57 -10.35
C GLY A 528 42.99 -9.07 -10.68
N GLU A 529 43.43 -8.65 -11.87
CA GLU A 529 43.56 -7.23 -12.24
C GLU A 529 42.24 -6.45 -12.24
N SER A 530 41.11 -7.10 -12.52
CA SER A 530 39.77 -6.49 -12.53
C SER A 530 39.08 -6.49 -11.15
N ALA A 531 39.67 -7.13 -10.14
CA ALA A 531 39.07 -7.18 -8.82
C ALA A 531 39.24 -5.82 -8.12
N ARG A 532 38.11 -5.25 -7.68
CA ARG A 532 38.07 -3.95 -6.98
C ARG A 532 37.17 -4.07 -5.77
N THR A 533 37.58 -3.49 -4.65
CA THR A 533 36.72 -3.35 -3.47
C THR A 533 36.79 -1.91 -2.98
N TYR A 534 35.71 -1.16 -3.17
CA TYR A 534 35.54 0.17 -2.62
C TYR A 534 34.80 0.07 -1.30
N MET A 535 35.42 0.51 -0.22
CA MET A 535 34.82 0.49 1.11
C MET A 535 34.74 1.91 1.66
N PHE A 536 33.55 2.34 2.04
CA PHE A 536 33.35 3.62 2.70
C PHE A 536 33.96 3.60 4.10
N ASN A 537 34.95 4.45 4.33
CA ASN A 537 35.65 4.59 5.60
C ASN A 537 35.27 5.93 6.23
N VAL A 538 34.61 5.88 7.38
CA VAL A 538 34.31 7.04 8.22
C VAL A 538 35.32 7.07 9.38
N PRO A 539 36.27 8.01 9.39
CA PRO A 539 37.21 8.13 10.50
C PRO A 539 36.48 8.48 11.80
N THR A 540 36.98 7.97 12.93
CA THR A 540 36.39 8.24 14.25
C THR A 540 36.42 9.71 14.66
N SER A 541 37.33 10.49 14.06
CA SER A 541 37.43 11.95 14.23
C SER A 541 36.47 12.74 13.33
N SER A 542 35.75 12.09 12.42
CA SER A 542 34.85 12.80 11.50
C SER A 542 33.68 13.43 12.25
N PRO A 543 33.32 14.70 11.96
CA PRO A 543 32.12 15.33 12.51
C PRO A 543 30.83 14.73 11.92
N LEU A 544 30.93 13.99 10.81
CA LEU A 544 29.86 13.23 10.17
C LEU A 544 29.51 11.96 10.97
N LYS A 545 29.20 12.09 12.26
CA LYS A 545 28.74 10.99 13.13
C LYS A 545 27.31 10.51 12.80
N THR A 546 26.77 10.91 11.66
CA THR A 546 25.40 10.66 11.23
C THR A 546 25.15 9.20 10.83
N PHE A 547 26.20 8.43 10.52
CA PHE A 547 26.04 7.04 10.10
C PHE A 547 25.97 6.08 11.30
N PRO A 548 25.00 5.14 11.34
CA PRO A 548 24.92 4.12 12.36
C PRO A 548 26.21 3.28 12.44
N ALA A 549 26.56 2.84 13.65
CA ALA A 549 27.67 1.91 13.84
C ALA A 549 27.44 0.64 13.00
N GLY A 550 28.45 0.23 12.23
CA GLY A 550 28.38 -0.93 11.33
C GLY A 550 27.93 -0.61 9.90
N PHE A 551 27.42 0.60 9.62
CA PHE A 551 27.12 1.04 8.26
C PHE A 551 28.41 1.39 7.51
N LYS A 552 28.86 0.47 6.65
CA LYS A 552 30.07 0.60 5.83
C LYS A 552 29.77 0.17 4.39
N PRO A 553 29.08 1.05 3.62
CA PRO A 553 28.81 0.81 2.21
C PRO A 553 30.04 0.31 1.47
N THR A 554 29.88 -0.81 0.77
CA THR A 554 30.94 -1.51 0.08
C THR A 554 30.47 -1.91 -1.31
N VAL A 555 31.28 -1.61 -2.32
CA VAL A 555 31.11 -2.07 -3.70
C VAL A 555 32.28 -2.99 -4.04
N ARG A 556 31.99 -4.24 -4.41
CA ARG A 556 32.98 -5.25 -4.75
C ARG A 556 32.73 -5.74 -6.17
N LEU A 557 33.71 -5.58 -7.03
CA LEU A 557 33.75 -6.14 -8.39
C LEU A 557 34.71 -7.31 -8.42
N GLU A 558 34.27 -8.47 -8.89
CA GLU A 558 35.11 -9.66 -9.05
C GLU A 558 34.59 -10.55 -10.19
N GLY A 559 35.45 -10.84 -11.16
CA GLY A 559 35.04 -11.58 -12.36
C GLY A 559 33.93 -10.84 -13.11
N ASN A 560 32.83 -11.53 -13.39
CA ASN A 560 31.68 -10.99 -14.13
C ASN A 560 30.56 -10.48 -13.20
N PHE A 561 30.88 -10.16 -11.95
CA PHE A 561 29.87 -9.79 -10.97
C PHE A 561 30.28 -8.58 -10.15
N VAL A 562 29.32 -7.71 -9.88
CA VAL A 562 29.43 -6.62 -8.91
C VAL A 562 28.46 -6.86 -7.76
N ALA A 563 28.93 -6.72 -6.53
CA ALA A 563 28.14 -6.77 -5.32
C ALA A 563 28.20 -5.42 -4.59
N VAL A 564 27.05 -4.89 -4.22
CA VAL A 564 26.89 -3.65 -3.44
C VAL A 564 26.19 -4.01 -2.14
N SER A 565 26.74 -3.61 -1.00
CA SER A 565 26.08 -3.82 0.31
C SER A 565 26.41 -2.70 1.29
N THR A 566 25.60 -2.56 2.33
CA THR A 566 25.88 -1.70 3.48
C THR A 566 26.94 -2.27 4.42
N SER A 567 27.39 -3.51 4.20
CA SER A 567 28.43 -4.18 4.99
C SER A 567 29.52 -4.80 4.09
N PRO A 568 30.82 -4.64 4.43
CA PRO A 568 31.91 -5.26 3.68
C PRO A 568 31.88 -6.79 3.73
N GLU A 569 31.44 -7.34 4.87
CA GLU A 569 31.32 -8.78 5.05
C GLU A 569 30.24 -9.37 4.15
N ALA A 570 29.08 -8.73 4.09
CA ALA A 570 27.98 -9.15 3.23
C ALA A 570 28.36 -9.05 1.74
N ALA A 571 29.00 -7.97 1.30
CA ALA A 571 29.49 -7.84 -0.08
C ALA A 571 30.54 -8.91 -0.43
N ARG A 572 31.42 -9.28 0.53
CA ARG A 572 32.38 -10.37 0.34
C ARG A 572 31.69 -11.72 0.19
N LEU A 573 30.80 -12.07 1.13
CA LEU A 573 30.07 -13.34 1.10
C LEU A 573 29.25 -13.50 -0.19
N ALA A 574 28.66 -12.42 -0.67
CA ALA A 574 27.93 -12.36 -1.93
C ALA A 574 28.79 -12.75 -3.14
N VAL A 575 30.04 -12.30 -3.19
CA VAL A 575 30.94 -12.64 -4.29
C VAL A 575 31.53 -14.03 -4.11
N GLU A 576 31.82 -14.42 -2.87
CA GLU A 576 32.30 -15.78 -2.56
C GLU A 576 31.24 -16.84 -2.92
N SER A 577 29.95 -16.58 -2.72
CA SER A 577 28.88 -17.51 -3.12
C SER A 577 28.85 -17.72 -4.64
N LEU A 578 29.10 -16.68 -5.43
CA LEU A 578 29.16 -16.77 -6.90
C LEU A 578 30.31 -17.63 -7.42
N ARG A 579 31.37 -17.82 -6.62
CA ARG A 579 32.53 -18.67 -6.98
C ARG A 579 32.26 -20.16 -6.71
N ARG A 580 31.28 -20.50 -5.87
CA ARG A 580 30.95 -21.90 -5.55
C ARG A 580 30.22 -22.54 -6.74
N LYS A 581 30.88 -23.44 -7.48
CA LYS A 581 30.25 -24.29 -8.50
C LYS A 581 29.81 -25.63 -7.90
N PRO A 582 28.64 -26.20 -8.25
CA PRO A 582 27.35 -25.57 -8.56
C PRO A 582 26.57 -25.21 -7.29
N TRP A 583 25.93 -24.03 -7.25
CA TRP A 583 25.03 -23.65 -6.16
C TRP A 583 23.80 -24.56 -6.16
N THR A 584 23.51 -25.17 -5.01
CA THR A 584 22.30 -25.95 -4.79
C THR A 584 21.46 -25.17 -3.77
N PRO A 585 20.27 -24.69 -4.13
CA PRO A 585 19.39 -24.03 -3.17
C PRO A 585 19.04 -24.97 -2.01
N ALA A 586 18.73 -24.40 -0.85
CA ALA A 586 18.11 -25.15 0.24
C ALA A 586 16.84 -25.87 -0.25
N GLU A 587 16.48 -26.99 0.36
CA GLU A 587 15.38 -27.85 -0.11
C GLU A 587 14.05 -27.10 -0.24
N ASP A 588 13.75 -26.21 0.71
CA ASP A 588 12.56 -25.37 0.71
C ASP A 588 12.56 -24.34 -0.43
N VAL A 589 13.69 -23.67 -0.66
CA VAL A 589 13.89 -22.80 -1.82
C VAL A 589 13.75 -23.61 -3.11
N ALA A 590 14.35 -24.80 -3.20
CA ALA A 590 14.27 -25.66 -4.37
C ALA A 590 12.83 -26.07 -4.68
N GLN A 591 12.06 -26.45 -3.65
CA GLN A 591 10.64 -26.80 -3.76
C GLN A 591 9.81 -25.59 -4.22
N ALA A 592 10.09 -24.41 -3.68
CA ALA A 592 9.43 -23.17 -4.06
C ALA A 592 9.74 -22.78 -5.53
N LEU A 593 11.00 -22.93 -5.96
CA LEU A 593 11.43 -22.67 -7.34
C LEU A 593 10.90 -23.69 -8.34
N ALA A 594 10.62 -24.94 -7.92
CA ALA A 594 10.10 -25.98 -8.81
C ALA A 594 8.72 -25.64 -9.41
N LYS A 595 7.99 -24.69 -8.80
CA LYS A 595 6.69 -24.20 -9.28
C LYS A 595 6.77 -22.90 -10.08
N THR A 596 7.94 -22.28 -10.14
CA THR A 596 8.17 -21.04 -10.89
C THR A 596 8.35 -21.36 -12.38
N PRO A 597 7.72 -20.60 -13.28
CA PRO A 597 7.91 -20.79 -14.71
C PRO A 597 9.33 -20.39 -15.16
N ASP A 598 9.81 -21.01 -16.25
CA ASP A 598 11.18 -20.81 -16.76
C ASP A 598 11.34 -19.50 -17.59
N ASP A 599 10.26 -18.74 -17.80
CA ASP A 599 10.21 -17.48 -18.55
C ASP A 599 9.98 -16.24 -17.65
N ALA A 600 10.39 -16.33 -16.38
CA ALA A 600 10.27 -15.22 -15.44
C ALA A 600 11.17 -14.02 -15.81
N VAL A 601 10.66 -12.80 -15.69
CA VAL A 601 11.46 -11.56 -15.69
C VAL A 601 11.69 -11.02 -14.28
N LEU A 602 10.88 -11.47 -13.31
CA LEU A 602 11.03 -11.17 -11.89
C LEU A 602 10.60 -12.38 -11.07
N LEU A 603 11.37 -12.68 -10.04
CA LEU A 603 11.08 -13.67 -9.01
C LEU A 603 11.32 -13.02 -7.65
N LEU A 604 10.32 -13.07 -6.79
CA LEU A 604 10.42 -12.72 -5.38
C LEU A 604 10.27 -14.00 -4.58
N TYR A 605 11.16 -14.19 -3.61
CA TYR A 605 11.11 -15.25 -2.63
C TYR A 605 11.12 -14.64 -1.24
N GLY A 606 10.25 -15.13 -0.36
CA GLY A 606 10.19 -14.70 1.02
C GLY A 606 9.79 -15.85 1.93
N ASP A 607 10.69 -16.22 2.82
CA ASP A 607 10.42 -17.08 3.96
C ASP A 607 9.88 -16.25 5.12
N PHE A 608 8.56 -16.08 5.15
CA PHE A 608 7.88 -15.33 6.19
C PHE A 608 7.37 -16.22 7.32
N ARG A 609 7.83 -17.48 7.44
CA ARG A 609 7.32 -18.41 8.46
C ARG A 609 7.47 -17.85 9.87
N GLU A 610 8.63 -17.28 10.21
CA GLU A 610 8.88 -16.65 11.51
C GLU A 610 8.01 -15.39 11.72
N ASN A 611 8.08 -14.44 10.78
CA ASN A 611 7.42 -13.15 10.93
C ASN A 611 5.89 -13.28 10.87
N ASN A 612 5.34 -14.02 9.91
CA ASN A 612 3.89 -14.16 9.76
C ASN A 612 3.29 -14.99 10.89
N SER A 613 3.96 -16.04 11.37
CA SER A 613 3.46 -16.80 12.52
C SER A 613 3.40 -15.93 13.79
N ALA A 614 4.43 -15.11 14.03
CA ALA A 614 4.45 -14.19 15.16
C ALA A 614 3.36 -13.12 15.05
N VAL A 615 3.18 -12.53 13.85
CA VAL A 615 2.14 -11.52 13.58
C VAL A 615 0.73 -12.11 13.72
N LEU A 616 0.50 -13.34 13.24
CA LEU A 616 -0.77 -14.02 13.38
C LEU A 616 -1.08 -14.37 14.84
N ALA A 617 -0.08 -14.83 15.60
CA ALA A 617 -0.21 -15.08 17.03
C ALA A 617 -0.47 -13.80 17.84
N SER A 618 0.06 -12.66 17.40
CA SER A 618 -0.12 -11.35 18.04
C SER A 618 -1.24 -10.49 17.43
N LEU A 619 -2.02 -11.04 16.50
CA LEU A 619 -2.96 -10.28 15.66
C LEU A 619 -3.92 -9.38 16.45
N PRO A 620 -4.53 -9.82 17.57
CA PRO A 620 -5.45 -8.96 18.33
C PRO A 620 -4.78 -7.68 18.82
N GLY A 621 -3.55 -7.80 19.34
CA GLY A 621 -2.76 -6.65 19.81
C GLY A 621 -2.33 -5.72 18.69
N THR A 622 -1.91 -6.28 17.55
CA THR A 622 -1.52 -5.51 16.36
C THR A 622 -2.71 -4.74 15.78
N LEU A 623 -3.87 -5.39 15.63
CA LEU A 623 -5.09 -4.77 15.13
C LEU A 623 -5.61 -3.69 16.07
N GLN A 624 -5.65 -3.96 17.38
CA GLN A 624 -6.05 -2.98 18.37
C GLN A 624 -5.18 -1.72 18.29
N THR A 625 -3.86 -1.89 18.18
CA THR A 625 -2.92 -0.77 18.02
C THR A 625 -3.18 0.01 16.74
N GLY A 626 -3.35 -0.68 15.61
CA GLY A 626 -3.64 -0.06 14.32
C GLY A 626 -4.95 0.73 14.29
N ILE A 627 -6.03 0.16 14.83
CA ILE A 627 -7.35 0.81 14.89
C ILE A 627 -7.32 2.05 15.78
N ASN A 628 -6.73 1.94 16.98
CA ASN A 628 -6.63 3.08 17.89
C ASN A 628 -5.76 4.20 17.30
N THR A 629 -4.70 3.86 16.57
CA THR A 629 -3.88 4.82 15.84
C THR A 629 -4.67 5.50 14.71
N ALA A 630 -5.45 4.74 13.93
CA ALA A 630 -6.28 5.28 12.86
C ALA A 630 -7.40 6.19 13.40
N ILE A 631 -8.02 5.82 14.52
CA ILE A 631 -9.03 6.66 15.20
C ILE A 631 -8.39 7.99 15.63
N ALA A 632 -7.27 7.94 16.35
CA ALA A 632 -6.55 9.14 16.79
C ALA A 632 -6.13 10.04 15.61
N LEU A 633 -5.68 9.43 14.50
CA LEU A 633 -5.34 10.17 13.28
C LEU A 633 -6.59 10.79 12.63
N SER A 634 -7.69 10.05 12.54
CA SER A 634 -8.94 10.54 11.95
C SER A 634 -9.57 11.67 12.75
N GLU A 635 -9.50 11.62 14.09
CA GLU A 635 -9.95 12.69 14.97
C GLU A 635 -9.11 13.95 14.79
N ARG A 636 -7.80 13.82 14.59
CA ARG A 636 -6.91 14.96 14.30
C ARG A 636 -7.17 15.58 12.93
N ILE A 637 -7.60 14.80 11.94
CA ILE A 637 -7.95 15.30 10.60
C ILE A 637 -9.34 15.97 10.62
N MET A 638 -10.30 15.39 11.33
CA MET A 638 -11.67 15.91 11.43
C MET A 638 -11.76 17.13 12.35
N ASN A 639 -10.94 17.15 13.41
CA ASN A 639 -10.81 18.24 14.36
C ASN A 639 -9.36 18.73 14.34
N PRO A 640 -8.92 19.42 13.26
CA PRO A 640 -7.61 20.04 13.28
C PRO A 640 -7.54 20.96 14.51
N PRO A 641 -6.44 20.94 15.28
CA PRO A 641 -6.30 21.85 16.40
C PRO A 641 -6.54 23.25 15.88
N GLU A 642 -7.51 23.97 16.47
CA GLU A 642 -7.76 25.36 16.10
C GLU A 642 -6.40 26.07 16.11
N PRO A 643 -6.05 26.81 15.04
CA PRO A 643 -4.79 27.51 15.00
C PRO A 643 -4.73 28.33 16.27
N ALA A 644 -3.75 28.02 17.13
CA ALA A 644 -3.63 28.67 18.43
C ALA A 644 -3.69 30.16 18.17
N VAL A 645 -4.83 30.77 18.51
CA VAL A 645 -5.03 32.20 18.35
C VAL A 645 -4.00 32.80 19.29
N ALA A 646 -2.90 33.27 18.72
CA ALA A 646 -1.85 33.94 19.46
C ALA A 646 -2.55 35.05 20.23
N GLN A 647 -2.76 34.86 21.53
CA GLN A 647 -3.41 35.83 22.39
C GLN A 647 -2.62 37.13 22.25
N PRO A 648 -3.15 38.15 21.56
CA PRO A 648 -2.47 39.41 21.41
C PRO A 648 -2.74 40.16 22.71
N GLY A 649 -1.84 40.07 23.69
CA GLY A 649 -2.05 40.84 24.91
C GLY A 649 -1.23 40.57 26.16
N ARG A 650 -0.37 39.54 26.22
CA ARG A 650 0.65 39.50 27.29
C ARG A 650 1.92 40.18 26.79
N GLY A 651 1.92 41.50 26.97
CA GLY A 651 3.04 42.36 26.60
C GLY A 651 4.34 41.95 27.30
N PRO A 652 5.50 42.30 26.69
CA PRO A 652 6.81 42.08 27.30
C PRO A 652 6.90 42.92 28.57
N GLY A 653 7.06 42.26 29.72
CA GLY A 653 7.37 42.91 30.99
C GLY A 653 8.66 43.71 30.84
N TYR A 654 8.52 45.03 30.89
CA TYR A 654 9.65 45.97 30.83
C TYR A 654 10.57 45.79 32.04
N PRO A 655 11.90 45.88 31.84
CA PRO A 655 12.86 46.06 32.91
C PRO A 655 12.98 47.55 33.26
N GLY A 656 12.90 47.88 34.55
CA GLY A 656 13.47 49.13 35.08
C GLY A 656 12.51 50.03 35.87
N GLY A 657 12.82 50.21 37.15
CA GLY A 657 12.25 51.24 38.01
C GLY A 657 12.98 51.29 39.36
N PRO A 658 13.80 52.34 39.63
CA PRO A 658 14.70 52.40 40.79
C PRO A 658 14.08 53.11 42.01
N GLY A 659 14.51 52.70 43.21
CA GLY A 659 14.59 53.55 44.40
C GLY A 659 13.41 53.48 45.39
N GLY A 660 13.70 53.09 46.64
CA GLY A 660 12.89 53.45 47.81
C GLY A 660 13.12 52.55 49.03
N PRO A 661 13.29 53.09 50.26
CA PRO A 661 14.20 52.54 51.27
C PRO A 661 13.49 51.86 52.46
N GLY A 662 14.20 50.98 53.18
CA GLY A 662 13.79 50.52 54.51
C GLY A 662 14.47 49.24 54.99
N ALA A 663 15.53 49.39 55.78
CA ALA A 663 16.25 48.35 56.55
C ALA A 663 15.37 47.78 57.71
N PRO A 664 15.86 46.95 58.68
CA PRO A 664 17.16 46.27 58.83
C PRO A 664 17.11 44.78 59.36
N ASN A 665 18.32 44.21 59.56
CA ASN A 665 18.75 43.07 60.40
C ASN A 665 18.67 41.64 59.80
N LEU A 666 19.80 41.03 59.35
CA LEU A 666 20.90 40.34 60.09
C LEU A 666 20.50 38.98 60.71
N PRO A 667 21.41 37.98 60.92
CA PRO A 667 22.57 37.54 60.10
C PRO A 667 22.81 35.99 60.07
N GLY A 668 23.75 35.55 59.21
CA GLY A 668 24.54 34.31 59.37
C GLY A 668 24.22 33.20 58.35
N ILE A 669 25.14 32.44 57.75
CA ILE A 669 26.58 32.20 57.93
C ILE A 669 27.16 31.82 56.55
N SER A 670 28.36 32.32 56.29
CA SER A 670 29.21 32.11 55.11
C SER A 670 29.77 30.68 55.00
N SER A 671 29.79 30.15 53.78
CA SER A 671 30.55 28.97 53.35
C SER A 671 32.02 29.31 53.09
N SER A 672 32.92 28.56 53.71
CA SER A 672 34.38 28.64 53.57
C SER A 672 34.91 27.80 52.40
N SER A 673 35.91 28.38 51.74
CA SER A 673 36.82 27.91 50.70
C SER A 673 37.83 26.83 51.10
N SER A 674 38.30 26.04 50.13
CA SER A 674 39.71 25.60 49.96
C SER A 674 39.88 24.91 48.59
N ARG A 675 40.65 25.44 47.62
CA ARG A 675 42.08 25.11 47.31
C ARG A 675 42.39 23.61 47.49
N GLY A 676 42.84 22.82 46.52
CA GLY A 676 43.68 23.06 45.33
C GLY A 676 44.95 22.23 45.50
N MET A 677 45.25 21.27 44.60
CA MET A 677 46.58 20.69 44.44
C MET A 677 46.73 19.91 43.12
N ASP A 678 47.76 20.27 42.38
CA ASP A 678 48.36 19.56 41.24
C ASP A 678 49.01 18.23 41.66
N SER A 679 49.06 17.26 40.74
CA SER A 679 50.26 16.42 40.56
C SER A 679 50.29 15.75 39.19
N THR A 680 51.37 16.02 38.47
CA THR A 680 51.87 15.38 37.25
C THR A 680 52.53 14.02 37.52
N SER A 681 52.73 13.29 36.42
CA SER A 681 53.74 12.23 36.15
C SER A 681 53.39 10.75 36.41
N GLY A 682 53.40 9.99 35.30
CA GLY A 682 54.37 8.89 35.17
C GLY A 682 53.81 7.46 35.08
N PRO A 683 54.41 6.56 34.25
CA PRO A 683 53.73 5.40 33.67
C PRO A 683 54.23 4.04 34.22
N GLY A 684 53.43 2.98 34.01
CA GLY A 684 53.95 1.61 33.91
C GLY A 684 53.09 0.50 34.51
N GLY A 685 52.75 -0.49 33.67
CA GLY A 685 53.06 -1.89 33.99
C GLY A 685 52.01 -2.81 34.64
N ARG A 686 51.64 -3.83 33.85
CA ARG A 686 51.44 -5.26 34.20
C ARG A 686 50.10 -5.76 34.80
N ASN A 687 49.47 -6.64 34.01
CA ASN A 687 48.93 -7.97 34.31
C ASN A 687 48.74 -8.42 35.78
N SER A 688 47.51 -8.82 36.09
CA SER A 688 47.11 -10.09 36.76
C SER A 688 45.57 -10.12 36.77
N SER A 689 44.85 -11.07 36.16
CA SER A 689 44.53 -12.45 36.57
C SER A 689 44.07 -12.65 38.03
N SER A 690 43.01 -13.46 38.17
CA SER A 690 42.36 -14.04 39.37
C SER A 690 41.24 -13.19 39.98
N MET A 691 39.98 -13.63 39.84
CA MET A 691 39.26 -14.62 40.69
C MET A 691 38.99 -14.11 42.10
N GLY A 692 37.73 -14.17 42.51
CA GLY A 692 37.39 -14.60 43.87
C GLY A 692 36.47 -13.68 44.66
N MET A 693 35.25 -14.19 44.86
CA MET A 693 34.48 -14.14 46.11
C MET A 693 33.86 -12.80 46.55
N SER A 694 32.54 -12.70 46.58
CA SER A 694 31.64 -13.08 47.70
C SER A 694 31.72 -12.14 48.91
N SER A 695 30.71 -11.28 49.07
CA SER A 695 30.22 -10.78 50.36
C SER A 695 28.87 -10.10 50.10
N MET A 696 27.76 -10.71 50.51
CA MET A 696 27.12 -10.57 51.82
C MET A 696 26.24 -9.30 51.96
N ARG A 697 24.99 -9.60 52.32
CA ARG A 697 24.17 -8.96 53.37
C ARG A 697 23.78 -7.48 53.23
N GLY A 698 22.47 -7.28 53.40
CA GLY A 698 21.88 -6.10 54.02
C GLY A 698 20.43 -5.95 53.58
N SER A 699 19.47 -6.60 54.26
CA SER A 699 18.56 -5.93 55.24
C SER A 699 17.69 -4.87 54.56
N GLY A 700 16.39 -5.09 54.34
CA GLY A 700 15.40 -5.41 55.38
C GLY A 700 14.89 -4.11 55.99
N GLY A 701 13.68 -3.68 55.60
CA GLY A 701 13.03 -2.48 56.12
C GLY A 701 11.57 -2.37 55.68
N PRO A 702 10.62 -2.74 56.54
CA PRO A 702 9.18 -2.71 56.26
C PRO A 702 8.47 -1.52 56.93
N GLY A 703 7.26 -1.22 56.44
CA GLY A 703 6.16 -0.73 57.27
C GLY A 703 5.82 0.75 57.13
N GLY A 704 4.52 1.03 56.97
CA GLY A 704 3.92 2.34 57.25
C GLY A 704 2.52 2.55 56.65
N PRO A 705 1.45 2.25 57.39
CA PRO A 705 0.05 2.52 57.02
C PRO A 705 -0.55 3.74 57.76
N GLY A 706 -1.66 4.28 57.23
CA GLY A 706 -2.52 5.28 57.89
C GLY A 706 -2.28 6.72 57.40
N GLY A 707 -3.27 7.57 57.14
CA GLY A 707 -4.64 7.61 57.63
C GLY A 707 -5.51 8.68 56.93
N PRO A 708 -6.65 9.07 57.54
CA PRO A 708 -7.86 9.49 56.82
C PRO A 708 -8.21 10.99 56.95
N GLY A 709 -9.17 11.44 56.12
CA GLY A 709 -10.14 12.48 56.49
C GLY A 709 -9.98 13.86 55.84
N GLY A 710 -11.10 14.42 55.37
CA GLY A 710 -11.24 15.82 54.94
C GLY A 710 -12.30 15.97 53.85
N MET A 711 -13.59 16.02 54.19
CA MET A 711 -14.39 17.24 54.43
C MET A 711 -15.18 17.69 53.19
N ALA A 712 -16.50 17.67 53.37
CA ALA A 712 -17.53 18.11 52.44
C ALA A 712 -17.80 19.62 52.55
N PHE A 713 -18.07 20.28 51.43
CA PHE A 713 -18.87 21.52 51.23
C PHE A 713 -19.06 21.63 49.70
N GLY A 714 -20.18 21.97 49.08
CA GLY A 714 -21.52 22.38 49.48
C GLY A 714 -22.34 22.47 48.16
N GLY A 715 -23.64 22.21 48.23
CA GLY A 715 -24.51 22.15 47.06
C GLY A 715 -24.90 23.52 46.49
N GLN A 716 -25.27 23.53 45.20
CA GLN A 716 -26.01 24.61 44.55
C GLN A 716 -27.17 23.97 43.75
N PRO A 717 -28.43 24.39 43.94
CA PRO A 717 -29.59 23.78 43.27
C PRO A 717 -30.04 24.56 42.02
N GLY A 718 -30.48 23.82 41.01
CA GLY A 718 -31.67 24.15 40.21
C GLY A 718 -31.50 24.95 38.92
N GLY A 719 -31.76 24.29 37.79
CA GLY A 719 -32.22 24.90 36.53
C GLY A 719 -32.81 23.82 35.61
N PRO A 720 -34.13 23.83 35.32
CA PRO A 720 -34.75 22.88 34.41
C PRO A 720 -34.71 23.40 32.95
N ASN A 721 -34.71 22.47 32.00
CA ASN A 721 -34.77 22.65 30.54
C ASN A 721 -33.46 23.06 29.84
N ALA A 722 -32.62 22.06 29.59
CA ALA A 722 -31.85 21.98 28.36
C ALA A 722 -32.04 20.58 27.77
N ALA A 723 -32.37 20.52 26.48
CA ALA A 723 -32.44 19.30 25.68
C ALA A 723 -31.11 18.51 25.79
N PRO A 724 -31.10 17.17 25.60
CA PRO A 724 -29.89 16.37 25.77
C PRO A 724 -28.85 16.80 24.72
N ALA A 725 -27.89 17.60 25.15
CA ALA A 725 -26.63 17.75 24.43
C ALA A 725 -25.92 16.41 24.51
N LEU A 726 -25.52 15.87 23.34
CA LEU A 726 -24.58 14.76 23.20
C LEU A 726 -23.23 15.19 23.81
N SER A 727 -23.12 15.07 25.13
CA SER A 727 -21.88 15.27 25.88
C SER A 727 -20.98 14.06 25.68
N GLY A 728 -19.79 14.29 25.13
CA GLY A 728 -18.60 13.46 25.31
C GLY A 728 -18.72 12.03 24.78
N ALA A 729 -18.50 11.85 23.48
CA ALA A 729 -17.89 10.60 23.03
C ALA A 729 -16.44 10.63 23.53
N ASP A 730 -16.23 10.26 24.81
CA ASP A 730 -14.92 9.83 25.27
C ASP A 730 -14.45 8.81 24.23
N GLY A 731 -13.29 9.06 23.61
CA GLY A 731 -12.69 8.17 22.62
C GLY A 731 -12.37 6.85 23.30
N THR A 732 -13.37 5.97 23.43
CA THR A 732 -13.24 4.68 24.07
C THR A 732 -12.32 3.87 23.17
N MET A 733 -11.05 3.82 23.58
CA MET A 733 -10.03 2.95 23.01
C MET A 733 -10.65 1.56 22.84
N ILE A 734 -10.70 1.08 21.59
CA ILE A 734 -11.29 -0.22 21.30
C ILE A 734 -10.37 -1.27 21.92
N GLN A 735 -10.89 -2.09 22.82
CA GLN A 735 -10.19 -3.24 23.40
C GLN A 735 -10.68 -4.50 22.70
N ILE A 736 -9.82 -5.13 21.89
CA ILE A 736 -10.11 -6.43 21.30
C ILE A 736 -9.68 -7.46 22.34
N ARG A 737 -10.63 -8.01 23.09
CA ARG A 737 -10.37 -9.08 24.06
C ARG A 737 -10.60 -10.41 23.37
N VAL A 738 -9.54 -11.19 23.25
CA VAL A 738 -9.57 -12.59 22.79
C VAL A 738 -9.27 -13.46 24.01
N ASP A 739 -9.97 -14.58 24.14
CA ASP A 739 -9.63 -15.56 25.17
C ASP A 739 -8.17 -16.02 24.97
N PRO A 740 -7.28 -15.92 25.98
CA PRO A 740 -5.91 -16.43 25.86
C PRO A 740 -5.81 -17.88 25.40
N ALA A 741 -6.83 -18.72 25.66
CA ALA A 741 -6.90 -20.10 25.17
C ALA A 741 -7.10 -20.20 23.65
N HIS A 742 -7.61 -19.15 23.01
CA HIS A 742 -7.77 -19.07 21.56
C HIS A 742 -6.57 -18.46 20.85
N LEU A 743 -5.53 -18.02 21.56
CA LEU A 743 -4.31 -17.51 20.92
C LEU A 743 -3.46 -18.67 20.40
N PRO A 744 -3.24 -18.79 19.07
CA PRO A 744 -2.41 -19.84 18.52
C PRO A 744 -0.94 -19.60 18.90
N LYS A 745 -0.17 -20.67 19.10
CA LYS A 745 1.27 -20.55 19.30
C LYS A 745 1.97 -20.28 17.98
N SER A 746 2.95 -19.38 17.99
CA SER A 746 3.75 -19.05 16.80
C SER A 746 4.39 -20.29 16.18
N ASP A 747 4.96 -21.18 16.99
CA ASP A 747 5.62 -22.40 16.50
C ASP A 747 4.66 -23.39 15.83
N GLU A 748 3.42 -23.49 16.33
CA GLU A 748 2.37 -24.34 15.75
C GLU A 748 1.95 -23.81 14.37
N LEU A 749 1.78 -22.50 14.23
CA LEU A 749 1.50 -21.87 12.93
C LEU A 749 2.68 -22.02 11.98
N LYS A 750 3.89 -21.72 12.44
CA LYS A 750 5.13 -21.81 11.66
C LYS A 750 5.34 -23.20 11.05
N ALA A 751 5.05 -24.26 11.81
CA ALA A 751 5.18 -25.64 11.35
C ALA A 751 4.24 -25.99 10.17
N LEU A 752 3.16 -25.25 10.00
CA LEU A 752 2.20 -25.40 8.91
C LEU A 752 2.49 -24.46 7.73
N MET A 753 3.45 -23.55 7.87
CA MET A 753 3.79 -22.58 6.84
C MET A 753 4.98 -23.04 6.00
N PHE A 754 5.02 -22.61 4.75
CA PHE A 754 6.14 -22.78 3.83
C PHE A 754 6.45 -21.44 3.15
N PRO A 755 7.67 -21.26 2.58
CA PRO A 755 8.07 -20.02 1.93
C PRO A 755 7.15 -19.59 0.79
N SER A 756 6.99 -18.28 0.62
CA SER A 756 6.18 -17.70 -0.44
C SER A 756 7.02 -17.36 -1.67
N THR A 757 6.42 -17.46 -2.85
CA THR A 757 7.00 -17.00 -4.11
C THR A 757 6.04 -16.11 -4.87
N THR A 758 6.57 -15.07 -5.51
CA THR A 758 5.85 -14.28 -6.51
C THR A 758 6.69 -14.20 -7.77
N THR A 759 6.10 -14.52 -8.90
CA THR A 759 6.80 -14.63 -10.18
C THR A 759 6.10 -13.75 -11.20
N VAL A 760 6.84 -12.96 -11.96
CA VAL A 760 6.34 -12.21 -13.11
C VAL A 760 6.96 -12.84 -14.35
N ALA A 761 6.12 -13.44 -15.18
CA ALA A 761 6.47 -13.95 -16.51
C ALA A 761 5.82 -13.07 -17.58
N VAL A 762 6.48 -12.97 -18.73
CA VAL A 762 6.12 -12.00 -19.75
C VAL A 762 6.24 -12.60 -21.13
N ASP A 763 5.13 -12.61 -21.88
CA ASP A 763 5.09 -13.01 -23.28
C ASP A 763 4.85 -11.79 -24.19
N ASP A 764 4.48 -12.00 -25.46
CA ASP A 764 4.23 -10.92 -26.42
C ASP A 764 2.85 -10.26 -26.25
N GLU A 765 1.89 -10.94 -25.62
CA GLU A 765 0.50 -10.49 -25.47
C GLU A 765 0.17 -10.02 -24.05
N SER A 766 0.88 -10.56 -23.06
CA SER A 766 0.47 -10.49 -21.67
C SER A 766 1.61 -10.60 -20.66
N ILE A 767 1.32 -10.11 -19.46
CA ILE A 767 2.15 -10.24 -18.27
C ILE A 767 1.40 -11.17 -17.31
N ARG A 768 2.05 -12.24 -16.86
CA ARG A 768 1.50 -13.18 -15.86
C ARG A 768 2.22 -12.98 -14.54
N ILE A 769 1.48 -12.61 -13.50
CA ILE A 769 1.96 -12.50 -12.13
C ILE A 769 1.36 -13.66 -11.35
N ALA A 770 2.16 -14.62 -10.93
CA ALA A 770 1.73 -15.73 -10.08
C ALA A 770 2.26 -15.54 -8.66
N THR A 771 1.47 -15.88 -7.65
CA THR A 771 1.90 -15.90 -6.24
C THR A 771 1.46 -17.21 -5.61
N HIS A 772 2.31 -17.76 -4.75
CA HIS A 772 2.12 -19.04 -4.08
C HIS A 772 2.54 -18.90 -2.60
N GLY A 773 1.67 -19.27 -1.67
CA GLY A 773 1.95 -19.16 -0.24
C GLY A 773 1.04 -20.03 0.63
N ALA A 774 1.47 -20.28 1.86
CA ALA A 774 0.75 -21.13 2.82
C ALA A 774 -0.52 -20.46 3.37
N PHE A 775 -0.50 -19.14 3.48
CA PHE A 775 -1.58 -18.30 3.96
C PHE A 775 -1.62 -17.04 3.09
N PRO A 776 -2.75 -16.31 3.02
CA PRO A 776 -2.76 -15.05 2.31
C PRO A 776 -1.78 -14.09 2.98
N ASP A 777 -0.67 -13.83 2.29
CA ASP A 777 0.36 -12.97 2.83
C ASP A 777 -0.04 -11.52 2.57
N VAL A 778 -0.76 -10.95 3.53
CA VAL A 778 -1.08 -9.52 3.54
C VAL A 778 0.20 -8.69 3.56
N THR A 779 1.29 -9.22 4.14
CA THR A 779 2.63 -8.63 4.13
C THR A 779 3.32 -8.81 2.78
N ALA A 780 3.01 -9.81 1.96
CA ALA A 780 3.44 -9.84 0.57
C ALA A 780 2.63 -8.85 -0.25
N LEU A 781 1.34 -8.64 0.03
CA LEU A 781 0.56 -7.59 -0.64
C LEU A 781 1.03 -6.17 -0.23
N VAL A 782 1.39 -5.97 1.03
CA VAL A 782 1.86 -4.70 1.61
C VAL A 782 3.38 -4.50 1.45
N GLY A 783 4.16 -5.56 1.48
CA GLY A 783 5.61 -5.59 1.27
C GLY A 783 5.98 -5.64 -0.21
N ALA A 784 5.11 -6.24 -1.04
CA ALA A 784 5.11 -5.93 -2.47
C ALA A 784 4.86 -4.45 -2.66
N ARG A 785 4.04 -3.72 -1.85
CA ARG A 785 3.98 -2.23 -1.94
C ARG A 785 5.33 -1.54 -1.74
N GLY A 786 6.25 -2.18 -1.03
CA GLY A 786 7.63 -1.73 -0.88
C GLY A 786 8.45 -2.01 -2.14
N PHE A 787 8.58 -3.26 -2.57
CA PHE A 787 9.51 -3.61 -3.64
C PHE A 787 8.92 -3.47 -5.06
N LEU A 788 7.69 -3.94 -5.31
CA LEU A 788 7.09 -3.95 -6.64
C LEU A 788 6.66 -2.54 -7.09
N PRO A 789 5.96 -1.72 -6.28
CA PRO A 789 5.90 -0.29 -6.49
C PRO A 789 7.19 0.44 -6.25
N ALA A 790 8.27 -0.03 -5.61
CA ALA A 790 9.55 0.69 -5.76
C ALA A 790 10.13 0.49 -7.17
N LEU A 791 10.04 -0.71 -7.72
CA LEU A 791 10.42 -1.04 -9.10
C LEU A 791 9.55 -0.29 -10.12
N LEU A 792 8.23 -0.20 -9.86
CA LEU A 792 7.26 0.44 -10.74
C LEU A 792 6.99 1.92 -10.35
N ALA A 793 7.40 2.39 -9.18
CA ALA A 793 7.21 3.77 -8.67
C ALA A 793 7.69 4.81 -9.66
N PRO A 794 8.92 4.74 -10.20
CA PRO A 794 9.37 5.78 -11.12
C PRO A 794 8.45 5.87 -12.33
N ALA A 795 7.94 4.74 -12.83
CA ALA A 795 7.02 4.76 -13.95
C ALA A 795 5.60 5.22 -13.57
N ILE A 796 5.10 4.85 -12.39
CA ILE A 796 3.83 5.34 -11.85
C ILE A 796 3.90 6.85 -11.57
N ALA A 797 5.02 7.33 -11.01
CA ALA A 797 5.29 8.74 -10.76
C ALA A 797 5.40 9.52 -12.08
N ASN A 798 6.11 8.99 -13.07
CA ASN A 798 6.18 9.56 -14.42
C ASN A 798 4.81 9.59 -15.11
N ALA A 799 4.00 8.53 -14.97
CA ALA A 799 2.65 8.50 -15.50
C ALA A 799 1.74 9.53 -14.82
N ARG A 800 1.86 9.71 -13.49
CA ARG A 800 1.15 10.76 -12.73
C ARG A 800 1.60 12.16 -13.16
N ALA A 801 2.90 12.38 -13.32
CA ALA A 801 3.45 13.65 -13.78
C ALA A 801 2.97 13.98 -15.20
N ALA A 802 2.98 13.00 -16.11
CA ALA A 802 2.47 13.16 -17.47
C ALA A 802 0.95 13.40 -17.51
N ALA A 803 0.18 12.71 -16.66
CA ALA A 803 -1.26 12.94 -16.52
C ALA A 803 -1.56 14.34 -15.98
N LYS A 804 -0.82 14.80 -14.97
CA LYS A 804 -0.91 16.16 -14.43
C LYS A 804 -0.58 17.21 -15.49
N ALA A 805 0.51 17.02 -16.24
CA ALA A 805 0.91 17.93 -17.33
C ALA A 805 -0.14 18.00 -18.45
N ARG A 806 -0.80 16.87 -18.79
CA ARG A 806 -1.91 16.85 -19.76
C ARG A 806 -3.15 17.58 -19.24
N ALA A 807 -3.48 17.40 -17.96
CA ALA A 807 -4.60 18.10 -17.33
C ALA A 807 -4.36 19.62 -17.27
N GLU A 808 -3.14 20.03 -16.91
CA GLU A 808 -2.72 21.43 -16.93
C GLU A 808 -2.72 22.02 -18.35
N ALA A 809 -2.24 21.28 -19.35
CA ALA A 809 -2.29 21.70 -20.75
C ALA A 809 -3.73 21.83 -21.29
N ALA A 810 -4.63 20.93 -20.90
CA ALA A 810 -6.06 21.00 -21.24
C ALA A 810 -6.75 22.18 -20.56
N ALA A 811 -6.38 22.50 -19.31
CA ALA A 811 -6.88 23.67 -18.59
C ALA A 811 -6.30 25.00 -19.11
N ALA A 812 -5.09 24.97 -19.69
CA ALA A 812 -4.39 26.13 -20.21
C ALA A 812 -4.78 26.50 -21.65
N GLN A 813 -5.55 25.66 -22.36
CA GLN A 813 -6.14 26.07 -23.64
C GLN A 813 -7.21 27.14 -23.36
N PRO A 814 -6.93 28.42 -23.67
CA PRO A 814 -7.94 29.45 -23.52
C PRO A 814 -9.04 29.15 -24.52
N ASP A 815 -10.28 29.30 -24.07
CA ASP A 815 -11.47 29.21 -24.91
C ASP A 815 -11.32 30.22 -26.06
N ALA A 816 -10.77 29.76 -27.19
CA ALA A 816 -10.54 30.57 -28.39
C ALA A 816 -11.86 30.76 -29.15
N GLY A 817 -12.90 31.13 -28.41
CA GLY A 817 -14.16 31.63 -28.91
C GLY A 817 -14.08 33.13 -29.12
N GLY A 818 -13.53 33.55 -30.25
CA GLY A 818 -13.83 34.87 -30.79
C GLY A 818 -12.67 35.60 -31.45
N GLN A 819 -12.28 35.21 -32.67
CA GLN A 819 -11.75 36.17 -33.64
C GLN A 819 -12.20 35.84 -35.07
N GLY A 820 -12.97 36.76 -35.64
CA GLY A 820 -12.78 37.32 -36.98
C GLY A 820 -12.65 36.35 -38.16
N GLN A 821 -13.73 36.23 -38.92
CA GLN A 821 -13.70 35.79 -40.31
C GLN A 821 -12.76 36.72 -41.12
N PRO A 822 -11.65 36.24 -41.71
CA PRO A 822 -10.76 37.09 -42.49
C PRO A 822 -11.39 37.34 -43.86
N GLY A 823 -11.50 38.63 -44.20
CA GLY A 823 -11.86 39.10 -45.53
C GLY A 823 -10.92 38.57 -46.60
N GLY A 824 -11.49 38.42 -47.80
CA GLY A 824 -10.83 37.82 -48.95
C GLY A 824 -9.58 38.57 -49.43
N ALA A 825 -8.62 37.78 -49.89
CA ALA A 825 -7.55 38.23 -50.76
C ALA A 825 -7.70 37.51 -52.11
N LEU A 826 -7.81 38.33 -53.15
CA LEU A 826 -7.82 37.96 -54.56
C LEU A 826 -6.46 37.36 -54.97
N GLY A 827 -6.48 36.28 -55.74
CA GLY A 827 -5.29 35.68 -56.36
C GLY A 827 -5.66 34.69 -57.48
N PRO A 828 -4.80 34.51 -58.50
CA PRO A 828 -5.20 34.49 -59.91
C PRO A 828 -5.48 33.09 -60.48
N GLY A 829 -6.16 33.10 -61.64
CA GLY A 829 -6.82 31.96 -62.25
C GLY A 829 -5.96 30.80 -62.77
N GLY A 830 -6.66 29.69 -63.00
CA GLY A 830 -6.20 28.50 -63.72
C GLY A 830 -7.41 27.75 -64.28
N PRO A 831 -7.26 27.02 -65.40
CA PRO A 831 -8.31 26.84 -66.40
C PRO A 831 -9.22 25.63 -66.12
N GLY A 832 -10.42 25.73 -66.67
CA GLY A 832 -11.59 24.94 -66.30
C GLY A 832 -11.56 23.45 -66.63
N ARG A 833 -12.59 22.77 -66.13
CA ARG A 833 -13.03 21.45 -66.60
C ARG A 833 -14.53 21.47 -66.90
N PRO A 834 -14.97 20.67 -67.90
CA PRO A 834 -16.26 20.81 -68.56
C PRO A 834 -17.41 20.19 -67.75
N GLY A 835 -18.61 20.72 -68.00
CA GLY A 835 -19.85 20.37 -67.31
C GLY A 835 -20.32 18.93 -67.52
N GLY A 836 -21.01 18.43 -66.49
CA GLY A 836 -21.84 17.23 -66.55
C GLY A 836 -23.34 17.60 -66.57
N PRO A 837 -24.20 16.73 -67.12
CA PRO A 837 -25.56 17.10 -67.54
C PRO A 837 -26.53 17.23 -66.36
N GLY A 838 -27.44 18.19 -66.48
CA GLY A 838 -28.48 18.48 -65.50
C GLY A 838 -29.51 17.37 -65.34
N GLY A 839 -29.93 17.16 -64.09
CA GLY A 839 -31.09 16.37 -63.71
C GLY A 839 -32.37 17.24 -63.64
N PRO A 840 -33.56 16.63 -63.77
CA PRO A 840 -34.80 17.34 -64.05
C PRO A 840 -35.39 18.01 -62.80
N GLY A 841 -35.99 19.19 -63.02
CA GLY A 841 -36.62 20.02 -61.99
C GLY A 841 -37.89 19.40 -61.40
N GLY A 842 -38.05 19.61 -60.08
CA GLY A 842 -39.29 19.36 -59.34
C GLY A 842 -40.05 20.65 -59.04
N PRO A 843 -41.37 20.60 -58.83
CA PRO A 843 -42.26 21.76 -58.92
C PRO A 843 -42.21 22.65 -57.68
N GLY A 844 -42.34 23.96 -57.92
CA GLY A 844 -42.34 25.00 -56.90
C GLY A 844 -43.56 24.98 -55.99
N VAL A 845 -43.37 25.49 -54.77
CA VAL A 845 -44.42 25.72 -53.77
C VAL A 845 -44.55 27.23 -53.53
N PRO A 846 -45.78 27.79 -53.44
CA PRO A 846 -46.00 29.24 -53.46
C PRO A 846 -45.73 29.91 -52.12
N GLY A 847 -45.29 31.17 -52.18
CA GLY A 847 -45.00 32.02 -51.03
C GLY A 847 -46.22 32.44 -50.23
N ALA A 848 -45.96 32.87 -48.98
CA ALA A 848 -46.90 33.55 -48.11
C ALA A 848 -46.29 34.87 -47.59
N PRO A 849 -47.14 35.90 -47.33
CA PRO A 849 -46.72 37.30 -47.26
C PRO A 849 -46.39 37.75 -45.83
N GLY A 850 -45.51 38.75 -45.73
CA GLY A 850 -45.11 39.38 -44.47
C GLY A 850 -46.13 40.37 -43.90
N ALA A 851 -45.96 40.70 -42.62
CA ALA A 851 -46.50 41.86 -41.91
C ALA A 851 -45.74 42.02 -40.56
N PRO A 852 -45.91 43.12 -39.80
CA PRO A 852 -44.98 44.25 -39.78
C PRO A 852 -44.40 44.57 -38.38
N GLY A 853 -43.47 45.51 -38.36
CA GLY A 853 -42.64 45.87 -37.20
C GLY A 853 -43.35 46.49 -35.99
N GLY A 854 -42.67 46.38 -34.84
CA GLY A 854 -43.03 47.01 -33.56
C GLY A 854 -41.92 47.97 -33.09
N PRO A 855 -42.26 49.15 -32.55
CA PRO A 855 -41.31 50.21 -32.21
C PRO A 855 -40.93 50.28 -30.71
N GLY A 856 -39.76 50.89 -30.46
CA GLY A 856 -39.55 51.93 -29.44
C GLY A 856 -39.58 51.57 -27.95
N ALA A 857 -38.39 51.53 -27.32
CA ALA A 857 -38.24 51.60 -25.87
C ALA A 857 -37.83 53.03 -25.43
N ARG A 858 -38.62 53.62 -24.51
CA ARG A 858 -38.24 54.72 -23.61
C ARG A 858 -38.43 54.21 -22.17
N GLY A 859 -37.45 54.45 -21.28
CA GLY A 859 -37.63 54.32 -19.82
C GLY A 859 -38.42 55.52 -19.25
N PRO A 860 -38.32 55.89 -17.96
CA PRO A 860 -37.59 55.26 -16.84
C PRO A 860 -38.40 55.15 -15.51
N GLY A 861 -37.79 54.52 -14.48
CA GLY A 861 -37.73 55.11 -13.13
C GLY A 861 -38.69 54.63 -12.03
N SER A 862 -38.08 54.39 -10.84
CA SER A 862 -38.63 54.49 -9.47
C SER A 862 -39.72 53.47 -9.07
N GLU A 863 -39.94 53.05 -7.83
CA GLU A 863 -39.29 53.15 -6.52
C GLU A 863 -40.06 52.17 -5.61
N ARG A 864 -39.39 51.66 -4.57
CA ARG A 864 -39.90 51.36 -3.21
C ARG A 864 -41.24 50.63 -2.98
N ALA A 865 -41.05 49.51 -2.27
CA ALA A 865 -41.59 49.19 -0.94
C ALA A 865 -43.01 48.60 -0.81
N GLY A 866 -43.09 47.54 -0.02
CA GLY A 866 -44.09 47.45 1.04
C GLY A 866 -44.98 46.21 1.07
N ARG A 867 -44.58 45.25 1.90
CA ARG A 867 -45.37 44.52 2.92
C ARG A 867 -46.56 43.61 2.55
N ASP A 868 -46.48 42.46 3.22
CA ASP A 868 -47.53 41.68 3.89
C ASP A 868 -48.64 41.04 3.04
N ARG A 869 -48.48 39.73 2.80
CA ARG A 869 -49.16 38.67 3.57
C ARG A 869 -48.57 37.30 3.27
#